data_AF-A0A2S8FDT0-F1
#
_entry.id   AF-A0A2S8FDT0-F1
#
_cell.length_a   1.000
_cell.length_b   1.000
_cell.length_c   1.000
_cell.angle_alpha   90.00
_cell.angle_beta   90.00
_cell.angle_gamma   90.00
#
_symmetry.space_group_name_H-M   'P 1'
#
loop_
_entity.id
_entity.type
_entity.pdbx_description
1 polymer ?
#
loop_
_entity_poly.entity_id
_entity_poly.type
_entity_poly.pdbx_seq_one_letter_code
_entity_poly.pdbx_strand_id
1 'polypeptide(L)'
;MFGQRVPVQPWKEVQRVALPPDNNATKEDIKEQVRAASDIVDILGSYLNLRRQGRGYVALCPWHDDSRPSFQVNPQRQSWRCWVCGIGGDVFSFVMRRESIEFREALELLADRANIALPSQGPVAPAGSPDDKKYQYNALAWAERLFHELLLKDPIADEARRYLHDRGITQDAIHHFHIGFSPNDWQWLCNKSHQSQYTQPVLEKVGLIGKSQSGNAYDRFKGRVIFPIRDAQSRPIAFGGRILPAYADDKSAKYVNSPETRLFSKSDNVYALDLARDHITSSKKVIVVEGYTDVIALHEAGVKNAVAVLGTALGARHIQLLRRYADTVYLVLDGDEAGQKRTSEVLELFIAQQVDLRITTLPSNLDPCDFVQQQGADAFRAHLAKSLDALEHKIRIATAGIDLANDLHGANDALEDVLNTLAKAPNLASETSSEVRLREHQFLARIARQFQVEDSALRTRLSALRQATGAKDRFASEEKKSPVSNNTVYRIDELHTWDKTLLQLMLALPETIDWCIEEIGPDELHSQVGKAVYQVFKARSDAHQDCGFPGILDAVENESLRYLLIELDESAANKKFGDPSEELKLIVDAYRREHENRFSGQQEASIQQRQVSPEDELDILNQIIEQQRNRQGISFPTDG
;
A
#
# COMPACT_ATOMS: atom_id res chain seq x y z
N MET A 1 1.10 7.45 -36.40
CA MET A 1 -0.38 7.37 -36.35
C MET A 1 -0.77 6.13 -35.56
N PHE A 2 -0.86 6.21 -34.24
CA PHE A 2 -1.50 5.22 -33.35
C PHE A 2 -1.86 5.92 -32.04
N GLY A 3 -3.02 5.59 -31.47
CA GLY A 3 -3.45 6.03 -30.14
C GLY A 3 -4.68 6.94 -30.10
N GLN A 4 -5.74 6.66 -30.88
CA GLN A 4 -7.05 7.23 -30.58
C GLN A 4 -7.52 6.68 -29.23
N ARG A 5 -7.63 7.56 -28.21
CA ARG A 5 -8.38 7.29 -26.99
C ARG A 5 -9.84 7.04 -27.37
N VAL A 6 -10.37 5.88 -27.04
CA VAL A 6 -11.82 5.64 -27.10
C VAL A 6 -12.45 6.44 -25.95
N PRO A 7 -13.34 7.40 -26.22
CA PRO A 7 -14.00 8.16 -25.16
C PRO A 7 -14.98 7.26 -24.40
N VAL A 8 -14.95 7.31 -23.07
CA VAL A 8 -15.98 6.70 -22.22
C VAL A 8 -17.26 7.51 -22.42
N GLN A 9 -18.32 6.91 -22.98
CA GLN A 9 -19.60 7.59 -23.11
C GLN A 9 -20.27 7.77 -21.73
N PRO A 10 -20.87 8.93 -21.45
CA PRO A 10 -21.70 9.10 -20.26
C PRO A 10 -22.97 8.25 -20.36
N TRP A 11 -23.29 7.56 -19.28
CA TRP A 11 -24.37 6.57 -19.19
C TRP A 11 -25.77 7.21 -19.27
N LYS A 12 -26.69 6.57 -20.00
CA LYS A 12 -28.10 6.94 -20.05
C LYS A 12 -28.79 6.59 -18.72
N GLU A 13 -29.61 7.50 -18.19
CA GLU A 13 -30.54 7.21 -17.10
C GLU A 13 -31.48 6.08 -17.50
N VAL A 14 -31.46 4.98 -16.76
CA VAL A 14 -32.46 3.91 -16.84
C VAL A 14 -33.03 3.71 -15.44
N GLN A 15 -34.37 3.67 -15.35
CA GLN A 15 -35.11 3.55 -14.10
C GLN A 15 -34.79 2.23 -13.38
N ARG A 16 -34.47 2.34 -12.09
CA ARG A 16 -34.17 1.21 -11.19
C ARG A 16 -35.43 0.39 -10.94
N VAL A 17 -35.38 -0.91 -11.18
CA VAL A 17 -36.41 -1.86 -10.74
C VAL A 17 -35.98 -2.39 -9.37
N ALA A 18 -36.80 -2.15 -8.34
CA ALA A 18 -36.54 -2.64 -6.99
C ALA A 18 -36.94 -4.12 -6.87
N LEU A 19 -36.02 -4.96 -6.42
CA LEU A 19 -36.33 -6.30 -5.91
C LEU A 19 -36.53 -6.24 -4.39
N PRO A 20 -37.39 -7.11 -3.82
CA PRO A 20 -37.77 -7.03 -2.41
C PRO A 20 -36.57 -7.25 -1.47
N PRO A 21 -36.53 -6.57 -0.32
CA PRO A 21 -35.42 -6.65 0.61
C PRO A 21 -35.52 -7.94 1.42
N ASP A 22 -34.67 -8.92 1.12
CA ASP A 22 -34.42 -10.01 2.06
C ASP A 22 -33.43 -9.51 3.12
N ASN A 23 -33.98 -9.17 4.29
CA ASN A 23 -33.33 -8.35 5.32
C ASN A 23 -32.36 -9.13 6.22
N ASN A 24 -31.81 -10.25 5.75
CA ASN A 24 -30.96 -11.16 6.53
C ASN A 24 -29.63 -11.54 5.85
N ALA A 25 -29.28 -10.93 4.72
CA ALA A 25 -28.00 -11.18 4.07
C ALA A 25 -26.82 -10.65 4.91
N THR A 26 -25.91 -11.54 5.31
CA THR A 26 -24.64 -11.19 5.94
C THR A 26 -23.71 -10.47 4.94
N LYS A 27 -22.64 -9.82 5.42
CA LYS A 27 -21.64 -9.20 4.52
C LYS A 27 -21.05 -10.17 3.49
N GLU A 28 -20.90 -11.43 3.90
CA GLU A 28 -20.41 -12.52 3.06
C GLU A 28 -21.43 -12.84 1.95
N ASP A 29 -22.73 -12.85 2.26
CA ASP A 29 -23.79 -13.10 1.28
C ASP A 29 -23.85 -12.03 0.17
N ILE A 30 -23.64 -10.76 0.51
CA ILE A 30 -23.68 -9.68 -0.50
C ILE A 30 -22.43 -9.65 -1.38
N LYS A 31 -21.26 -9.92 -0.79
CA LYS A 31 -20.02 -10.07 -1.56
C LYS A 31 -20.19 -11.19 -2.59
N GLU A 32 -20.76 -12.32 -2.19
CA GLU A 32 -21.01 -13.45 -3.09
C GLU A 32 -22.07 -13.12 -4.14
N GLN A 33 -23.15 -12.41 -3.78
CA GLN A 33 -24.14 -11.94 -4.75
C GLN A 33 -23.51 -11.03 -5.82
N VAL A 34 -22.67 -10.07 -5.42
CA VAL A 34 -21.99 -9.19 -6.37
C VAL A 34 -20.99 -9.96 -7.24
N ARG A 35 -20.28 -10.94 -6.66
CA ARG A 35 -19.39 -11.84 -7.41
C ARG A 35 -20.16 -12.63 -8.46
N ALA A 36 -21.24 -13.30 -8.06
CA ALA A 36 -22.06 -14.13 -8.94
C ALA A 36 -22.69 -13.32 -10.08
N ALA A 37 -23.02 -12.05 -9.85
CA ALA A 37 -23.55 -11.14 -10.86
C ALA A 37 -22.47 -10.48 -11.74
N SER A 38 -21.19 -10.66 -11.43
CA SER A 38 -20.07 -10.02 -12.13
C SER A 38 -19.22 -11.05 -12.86
N ASP A 39 -19.65 -11.46 -14.06
CA ASP A 39 -18.85 -12.40 -14.87
C ASP A 39 -17.48 -11.80 -15.23
N ILE A 40 -16.43 -12.55 -14.91
CA ILE A 40 -15.06 -12.09 -15.05
C ILE A 40 -14.70 -11.75 -16.52
N VAL A 41 -15.23 -12.48 -17.50
CA VAL A 41 -14.92 -12.25 -18.92
C VAL A 41 -15.56 -10.94 -19.37
N ASP A 42 -16.79 -10.68 -18.93
CA ASP A 42 -17.51 -9.44 -19.27
C ASP A 42 -16.87 -8.21 -18.63
N ILE A 43 -16.47 -8.30 -17.36
CA ILE A 43 -15.79 -7.21 -16.66
C ILE A 43 -14.42 -6.95 -17.30
N LEU A 44 -13.55 -7.95 -17.38
CA LEU A 44 -12.20 -7.78 -17.92
C LEU A 44 -12.23 -7.42 -19.41
N GLY A 45 -13.19 -7.94 -20.17
CA GLY A 45 -13.40 -7.64 -21.59
C GLY A 45 -13.76 -6.17 -21.86
N SER A 46 -14.31 -5.46 -20.86
CA SER A 46 -14.53 -4.01 -20.97
C SER A 46 -13.24 -3.20 -20.87
N TYR A 47 -12.18 -3.78 -20.31
CA TYR A 47 -10.86 -3.14 -20.14
C TYR A 47 -9.81 -3.62 -21.13
N LEU A 48 -9.86 -4.90 -21.51
CA LEU A 48 -8.84 -5.60 -22.27
C LEU A 48 -9.44 -6.28 -23.49
N ASN A 49 -8.66 -6.36 -24.57
CA ASN A 49 -9.06 -7.11 -25.76
C ASN A 49 -8.81 -8.62 -25.55
N LEU A 50 -9.79 -9.30 -24.97
CA LEU A 50 -9.74 -10.74 -24.70
C LEU A 50 -9.89 -11.56 -25.99
N ARG A 51 -8.99 -12.51 -26.23
CA ARG A 51 -9.06 -13.49 -27.31
C ARG A 51 -9.23 -14.90 -26.75
N ARG A 52 -10.14 -15.68 -27.33
CA ARG A 52 -10.38 -17.06 -26.88
C ARG A 52 -9.19 -17.96 -27.21
N GLN A 53 -8.70 -18.71 -26.22
CA GLN A 53 -7.63 -19.70 -26.39
C GLN A 53 -7.95 -20.95 -25.57
N GLY A 54 -8.24 -22.06 -26.27
CA GLY A 54 -8.68 -23.29 -25.62
C GLY A 54 -9.98 -23.11 -24.83
N ARG A 55 -9.96 -23.48 -23.55
CA ARG A 55 -11.09 -23.34 -22.61
C ARG A 55 -11.16 -21.97 -21.92
N GLY A 56 -10.16 -21.10 -22.11
CA GLY A 56 -10.09 -19.77 -21.49
C GLY A 56 -9.93 -18.64 -22.50
N TYR A 57 -9.53 -17.47 -21.99
CA TYR A 57 -9.21 -16.28 -22.78
C TYR A 57 -7.80 -15.79 -22.47
N VAL A 58 -7.18 -15.09 -23.41
CA VAL A 58 -5.89 -14.44 -23.24
C VAL A 58 -5.90 -13.00 -23.72
N ALA A 59 -5.06 -12.17 -23.13
CA ALA A 59 -4.82 -10.78 -23.50
C ALA A 59 -3.37 -10.38 -23.19
N LEU A 60 -3.00 -9.17 -23.64
CA LEU A 60 -1.78 -8.52 -23.18
C LEU A 60 -2.00 -8.02 -21.75
N CYS A 61 -1.01 -8.22 -20.89
CA CYS A 61 -1.08 -7.76 -19.52
C CYS A 61 -1.01 -6.22 -19.45
N PRO A 62 -1.93 -5.54 -18.73
CA PRO A 62 -1.91 -4.09 -18.63
C PRO A 62 -0.89 -3.52 -17.64
N TRP A 63 -0.16 -4.37 -16.89
CA TRP A 63 0.74 -3.94 -15.80
C TRP A 63 2.23 -4.20 -16.07
N HIS A 64 2.59 -4.75 -17.23
CA HIS A 64 3.97 -4.78 -17.71
C HIS A 64 4.00 -4.57 -19.22
N ASP A 65 5.19 -4.31 -19.76
CA ASP A 65 5.39 -4.20 -21.21
C ASP A 65 5.29 -5.59 -21.86
N ASP A 66 4.09 -5.93 -22.31
CA ASP A 66 3.74 -7.24 -22.82
C ASP A 66 3.64 -7.25 -24.35
N SER A 67 4.51 -8.02 -24.99
CA SER A 67 4.51 -8.23 -26.44
C SER A 67 3.83 -9.54 -26.87
N ARG A 68 3.52 -10.45 -25.93
CA ARG A 68 2.94 -11.77 -26.22
C ARG A 68 1.90 -12.11 -25.16
N PRO A 69 0.62 -12.37 -25.52
CA PRO A 69 -0.47 -12.56 -24.55
C PRO A 69 -0.09 -13.43 -23.36
N SER A 70 0.21 -12.79 -22.23
CA SER A 70 0.67 -13.45 -21.00
C SER A 70 -0.41 -13.47 -19.92
N PHE A 71 -1.47 -12.69 -20.12
CA PHE A 71 -2.60 -12.57 -19.22
C PHE A 71 -3.70 -13.54 -19.66
N GLN A 72 -4.01 -14.51 -18.80
CA GLN A 72 -5.01 -15.55 -19.03
C GLN A 72 -6.21 -15.36 -18.10
N VAL A 73 -7.41 -15.61 -18.62
CA VAL A 73 -8.68 -15.58 -17.90
C VAL A 73 -9.34 -16.94 -18.00
N ASN A 74 -9.71 -17.51 -16.85
CA ASN A 74 -10.42 -18.77 -16.73
C ASN A 74 -11.91 -18.51 -16.40
N PRO A 75 -12.83 -18.68 -17.37
CA PRO A 75 -14.25 -18.41 -17.17
C PRO A 75 -14.92 -19.42 -16.23
N GLN A 76 -14.45 -20.68 -16.20
CA GLN A 76 -15.04 -21.69 -15.31
C GLN A 76 -14.69 -21.43 -13.85
N ARG A 77 -13.48 -20.93 -13.60
CA ARG A 77 -12.99 -20.65 -12.24
C ARG A 77 -13.19 -19.19 -11.81
N GLN A 78 -13.78 -18.37 -12.68
CA GLN A 78 -13.98 -16.93 -12.47
C GLN A 78 -12.71 -16.23 -11.95
N SER A 79 -11.56 -16.60 -12.52
CA SER A 79 -10.23 -16.14 -12.10
C SER A 79 -9.36 -15.72 -13.28
N TRP A 80 -8.32 -14.93 -13.01
CA TRP A 80 -7.33 -14.50 -14.00
C TRP A 80 -5.91 -14.61 -13.45
N ARG A 81 -4.93 -14.71 -14.35
CA ARG A 81 -3.50 -14.74 -14.00
C ARG A 81 -2.63 -14.24 -15.14
N CYS A 82 -1.60 -13.46 -14.81
CA CYS A 82 -0.49 -13.11 -15.69
C CYS A 82 0.69 -14.03 -15.40
N TRP A 83 1.11 -14.83 -16.39
CA TRP A 83 2.19 -15.81 -16.20
C TRP A 83 3.59 -15.20 -16.10
N VAL A 84 3.78 -14.00 -16.64
CA VAL A 84 5.08 -13.29 -16.61
C VAL A 84 5.24 -12.53 -15.29
N CYS A 85 4.25 -11.72 -14.96
CA CYS A 85 4.28 -10.86 -13.79
C CYS A 85 3.78 -11.54 -12.51
N GLY A 86 3.20 -12.74 -12.62
CA GLY A 86 2.84 -13.58 -11.47
C GLY A 86 1.65 -13.10 -10.65
N ILE A 87 0.96 -12.04 -11.07
CA ILE A 87 -0.27 -11.52 -10.46
C ILE A 87 -1.50 -12.24 -11.00
N GLY A 88 -2.56 -12.30 -10.22
CA GLY A 88 -3.81 -12.99 -10.56
C GLY A 88 -4.98 -12.53 -9.70
N GLY A 89 -6.02 -13.34 -9.58
CA GLY A 89 -7.11 -13.12 -8.63
C GLY A 89 -8.50 -13.27 -9.24
N ASP A 90 -9.49 -12.74 -8.54
CA ASP A 90 -10.88 -12.69 -8.98
C ASP A 90 -11.22 -11.34 -9.63
N VAL A 91 -12.49 -11.15 -9.95
CA VAL A 91 -13.02 -9.91 -10.55
C VAL A 91 -12.78 -8.68 -9.68
N PHE A 92 -12.84 -8.80 -8.35
CA PHE A 92 -12.55 -7.69 -7.43
C PHE A 92 -11.08 -7.32 -7.46
N SER A 93 -10.19 -8.32 -7.36
CA SER A 93 -8.74 -8.10 -7.45
C SER A 93 -8.34 -7.43 -8.76
N PHE A 94 -9.00 -7.78 -9.88
CA PHE A 94 -8.78 -7.09 -11.15
C PHE A 94 -9.15 -5.61 -11.08
N VAL A 95 -10.38 -5.30 -10.64
CA VAL A 95 -10.91 -3.92 -10.59
C VAL A 95 -10.11 -3.07 -9.61
N MET A 96 -9.80 -3.59 -8.42
CA MET A 96 -8.95 -2.93 -7.43
C MET A 96 -7.61 -2.53 -8.05
N ARG A 97 -6.95 -3.45 -8.76
CA ARG A 97 -5.66 -3.18 -9.41
C ARG A 97 -5.76 -2.28 -10.63
N ARG A 98 -6.83 -2.41 -11.40
CA ARG A 98 -7.03 -1.65 -12.64
C ARG A 98 -7.34 -0.19 -12.34
N GLU A 99 -8.17 0.04 -11.33
CA GLU A 99 -8.64 1.38 -10.92
C GLU A 99 -7.83 1.96 -9.75
N SER A 100 -6.91 1.17 -9.16
CA SER A 100 -6.13 1.55 -7.97
C SER A 100 -7.01 1.93 -6.76
N ILE A 101 -8.09 1.18 -6.55
CA ILE A 101 -9.09 1.41 -5.50
C ILE A 101 -9.10 0.27 -4.47
N GLU A 102 -9.57 0.55 -3.25
CA GLU A 102 -9.63 -0.45 -2.18
C GLU A 102 -10.83 -1.40 -2.37
N PHE A 103 -10.83 -2.54 -1.69
CA PHE A 103 -11.86 -3.59 -1.85
C PHE A 103 -13.29 -3.06 -1.74
N ARG A 104 -13.56 -2.18 -0.77
CA ARG A 104 -14.91 -1.62 -0.60
C ARG A 104 -15.35 -0.78 -1.80
N GLU A 105 -14.45 0.01 -2.36
CA GLU A 105 -14.74 0.83 -3.53
C GLU A 105 -14.93 -0.04 -4.77
N ALA A 106 -14.14 -1.11 -4.91
CA ALA A 106 -14.34 -2.10 -5.96
C ALA A 106 -15.67 -2.85 -5.81
N LEU A 107 -16.06 -3.20 -4.57
CA LEU A 107 -17.35 -3.79 -4.27
C LEU A 107 -18.50 -2.84 -4.61
N GLU A 108 -18.40 -1.56 -4.23
CA GLU A 108 -19.38 -0.52 -4.58
C GLU A 108 -19.50 -0.34 -6.10
N LEU A 109 -18.37 -0.29 -6.81
CA LEU A 109 -18.34 -0.14 -8.27
C LEU A 109 -18.97 -1.32 -9.02
N LEU A 110 -18.66 -2.55 -8.59
CA LEU A 110 -19.24 -3.76 -9.18
C LEU A 110 -20.70 -3.97 -8.78
N ALA A 111 -21.07 -3.64 -7.55
CA ALA A 111 -22.47 -3.69 -7.09
C ALA A 111 -23.35 -2.70 -7.87
N ASP A 112 -22.88 -1.48 -8.08
CA ASP A 112 -23.58 -0.48 -8.90
C ASP A 112 -23.76 -0.97 -10.34
N ARG A 113 -22.75 -1.63 -10.92
CA ARG A 113 -22.82 -2.21 -12.27
C ARG A 113 -23.82 -3.38 -12.35
N ALA A 114 -23.86 -4.21 -11.32
CA ALA A 114 -24.78 -5.33 -11.19
C ALA A 114 -26.19 -4.92 -10.72
N ASN A 115 -26.42 -3.62 -10.43
CA ASN A 115 -27.64 -3.09 -9.81
C ASN A 115 -27.98 -3.77 -8.46
N ILE A 116 -26.96 -4.13 -7.68
CA ILE A 116 -27.11 -4.73 -6.35
C ILE A 116 -26.94 -3.65 -5.28
N ALA A 117 -27.90 -3.51 -4.38
CA ALA A 117 -27.81 -2.56 -3.28
C ALA A 117 -26.97 -3.12 -2.13
N LEU A 118 -25.87 -2.45 -1.78
CA LEU A 118 -25.04 -2.82 -0.63
C LEU A 118 -25.65 -2.26 0.67
N PRO A 119 -25.79 -3.06 1.75
CA PRO A 119 -26.18 -2.52 3.04
C PRO A 119 -25.05 -1.65 3.62
N SER A 120 -25.41 -0.45 4.06
CA SER A 120 -24.48 0.42 4.75
C SER A 120 -24.14 -0.15 6.11
N GLN A 121 -22.85 -0.19 6.46
CA GLN A 121 -22.45 -0.49 7.83
C GLN A 121 -22.58 0.79 8.67
N GLY A 122 -23.56 0.78 9.56
CA GLY A 122 -23.93 1.91 10.42
C GLY A 122 -25.21 2.61 9.95
N PRO A 123 -25.78 3.49 10.80
CA PRO A 123 -26.92 4.30 10.40
C PRO A 123 -26.57 5.02 9.10
N VAL A 124 -27.38 4.81 8.04
CA VAL A 124 -27.28 5.65 6.85
C VAL A 124 -27.49 7.08 7.32
N ALA A 125 -26.44 7.89 7.25
CA ALA A 125 -26.58 9.31 7.51
C ALA A 125 -27.71 9.82 6.60
N PRO A 126 -28.75 10.48 7.13
CA PRO A 126 -29.88 10.94 6.32
C PRO A 126 -29.37 11.68 5.09
N ALA A 127 -29.96 11.44 3.93
CA ALA A 127 -29.52 12.08 2.69
C ALA A 127 -29.52 13.61 2.87
N GLY A 128 -28.41 14.27 2.53
CA GLY A 128 -28.25 15.71 2.74
C GLY A 128 -27.86 16.12 4.17
N SER A 129 -27.64 15.18 5.08
CA SER A 129 -27.11 15.47 6.42
C SER A 129 -25.60 15.75 6.41
N PRO A 130 -25.05 16.40 7.45
CA PRO A 130 -23.62 16.63 7.58
C PRO A 130 -22.76 15.36 7.56
N ASP A 131 -23.33 14.19 7.86
CA ASP A 131 -22.59 12.91 7.88
C ASP A 131 -22.72 12.09 6.57
N ASP A 132 -23.54 12.56 5.63
CA ASP A 132 -23.65 11.97 4.28
C ASP A 132 -22.39 12.28 3.47
N LYS A 133 -21.58 11.23 3.23
CA LYS A 133 -20.29 11.32 2.53
C LYS A 133 -20.45 11.88 1.11
N LYS A 134 -21.50 11.49 0.38
CA LYS A 134 -21.75 11.98 -0.98
C LYS A 134 -22.11 13.47 -0.93
N TYR A 135 -22.89 13.86 0.07
CA TYR A 135 -23.24 15.26 0.26
C TYR A 135 -22.03 16.13 0.62
N GLN A 136 -21.09 15.61 1.43
CA GLN A 136 -19.84 16.29 1.74
C GLN A 136 -18.98 16.55 0.49
N TYR A 137 -18.80 15.55 -0.39
CA TYR A 137 -18.09 15.74 -1.67
C TYR A 137 -18.77 16.82 -2.54
N ASN A 138 -20.11 16.76 -2.63
CA ASN A 138 -20.87 17.74 -3.42
C ASN A 138 -20.75 19.16 -2.86
N ALA A 139 -20.69 19.32 -1.53
CA ALA A 139 -20.48 20.60 -0.87
C ALA A 139 -19.08 21.18 -1.18
N LEU A 140 -18.04 20.35 -1.14
CA LEU A 140 -16.68 20.75 -1.50
C LEU A 140 -16.56 21.13 -2.99
N ALA A 141 -17.16 20.35 -3.89
CA ALA A 141 -17.22 20.66 -5.32
C ALA A 141 -18.00 21.96 -5.61
N TRP A 142 -19.06 22.24 -4.84
CA TRP A 142 -19.76 23.52 -4.91
C TRP A 142 -18.88 24.69 -4.47
N ALA A 143 -18.18 24.56 -3.34
CA ALA A 143 -17.28 25.60 -2.85
C ALA A 143 -16.11 25.87 -3.80
N GLU A 144 -15.52 24.82 -4.38
CA GLU A 144 -14.47 24.94 -5.40
C GLU A 144 -14.94 25.79 -6.58
N ARG A 145 -16.12 25.48 -7.15
CA ARG A 145 -16.67 26.26 -8.27
C ARG A 145 -16.88 27.71 -7.89
N LEU A 146 -17.40 27.99 -6.69
CA LEU A 146 -17.59 29.36 -6.22
C LEU A 146 -16.27 30.13 -6.11
N PHE A 147 -15.24 29.55 -5.48
CA PHE A 147 -13.94 30.20 -5.36
C PHE A 147 -13.28 30.42 -6.71
N HIS A 148 -13.36 29.43 -7.61
CA HIS A 148 -12.80 29.52 -8.95
C HIS A 148 -13.51 30.57 -9.81
N GLU A 149 -14.85 30.56 -9.85
CA GLU A 149 -15.63 31.56 -10.58
C GLU A 149 -15.38 32.98 -10.07
N LEU A 150 -15.26 33.15 -8.74
CA LEU A 150 -14.95 34.45 -8.15
C LEU A 150 -13.56 34.94 -8.58
N LEU A 151 -12.53 34.09 -8.55
CA LEU A 151 -11.20 34.46 -9.02
C LEU A 151 -11.20 34.88 -10.49
N LEU A 152 -11.98 34.21 -11.34
CA LEU A 152 -12.00 34.47 -12.78
C LEU A 152 -12.78 35.73 -13.16
N LYS A 153 -13.93 35.98 -12.52
CA LYS A 153 -14.93 36.93 -13.04
C LYS A 153 -15.14 38.17 -12.17
N ASP A 154 -14.94 38.06 -10.85
CA ASP A 154 -15.33 39.12 -9.94
C ASP A 154 -14.21 40.18 -9.83
N PRO A 155 -14.53 41.48 -9.90
CA PRO A 155 -13.55 42.56 -9.66
C PRO A 155 -12.90 42.49 -8.28
N ILE A 156 -13.56 41.94 -7.26
CA ILE A 156 -12.98 41.80 -5.91
C ILE A 156 -11.70 40.96 -5.89
N ALA A 157 -11.49 40.12 -6.92
CA ALA A 157 -10.33 39.27 -7.06
C ALA A 157 -9.17 39.90 -7.86
N ASP A 158 -9.23 41.20 -8.23
CA ASP A 158 -8.18 41.89 -8.99
C ASP A 158 -6.79 41.79 -8.33
N GLU A 159 -6.74 41.94 -7.00
CA GLU A 159 -5.49 41.81 -6.24
C GLU A 159 -4.97 40.36 -6.28
N ALA A 160 -5.87 39.37 -6.22
CA ALA A 160 -5.50 37.95 -6.29
C ALA A 160 -4.93 37.58 -7.66
N ARG A 161 -5.55 38.08 -8.74
CA ARG A 161 -5.08 37.88 -10.12
C ARG A 161 -3.71 38.51 -10.36
N ARG A 162 -3.49 39.74 -9.85
CA ARG A 162 -2.17 40.39 -9.90
C ARG A 162 -1.12 39.59 -9.14
N TYR A 163 -1.42 39.16 -7.92
CA TYR A 163 -0.51 38.32 -7.13
C TYR A 163 -0.13 37.02 -7.84
N LEU A 164 -1.09 36.32 -8.46
CA LEU A 164 -0.84 35.08 -9.21
C LEU A 164 0.03 35.34 -10.45
N HIS A 165 -0.26 36.41 -11.18
CA HIS A 165 0.52 36.83 -12.35
C HIS A 165 1.98 37.17 -11.96
N ASP A 166 2.18 37.94 -10.90
CA ASP A 166 3.52 38.31 -10.42
C ASP A 166 4.31 37.10 -9.92
N ARG A 167 3.62 36.02 -9.55
CA ARG A 167 4.20 34.71 -9.21
C ARG A 167 4.46 33.82 -10.43
N GLY A 168 4.15 34.28 -11.64
CA GLY A 168 4.34 33.53 -12.87
C GLY A 168 3.28 32.45 -13.13
N ILE A 169 2.19 32.42 -12.36
CA ILE A 169 1.11 31.44 -12.53
C ILE A 169 0.19 31.91 -13.67
N THR A 170 0.14 31.14 -14.76
CA THR A 170 -0.62 31.51 -15.95
C THR A 170 -2.13 31.28 -15.79
N GLN A 171 -2.92 31.85 -16.71
CA GLN A 171 -4.36 31.57 -16.78
C GLN A 171 -4.65 30.08 -17.03
N ASP A 172 -3.83 29.42 -17.84
CA ASP A 172 -3.96 27.98 -18.10
C ASP A 172 -3.73 27.18 -16.82
N ALA A 173 -2.75 27.55 -15.99
CA ALA A 173 -2.56 26.93 -14.68
C ALA A 173 -3.72 27.22 -13.72
N ILE A 174 -4.25 28.45 -13.70
CA ILE A 174 -5.43 28.80 -12.90
C ILE A 174 -6.61 27.87 -13.24
N HIS A 175 -6.86 27.64 -14.53
CA HIS A 175 -7.89 26.71 -14.97
C HIS A 175 -7.55 25.25 -14.67
N HIS A 176 -6.33 24.82 -14.98
CA HIS A 176 -5.91 23.43 -14.84
C HIS A 176 -5.92 22.94 -13.39
N PHE A 177 -5.45 23.77 -12.46
CA PHE A 177 -5.42 23.47 -11.03
C PHE A 177 -6.70 23.94 -10.29
N HIS A 178 -7.67 24.52 -11.00
CA HIS A 178 -8.88 25.09 -10.43
C HIS A 178 -8.60 26.10 -9.30
N ILE A 179 -7.54 26.91 -9.45
CA ILE A 179 -7.16 27.91 -8.44
C ILE A 179 -8.34 28.88 -8.25
N GLY A 180 -8.65 29.19 -7.00
CA GLY A 180 -9.76 30.06 -6.64
C GLY A 180 -9.33 31.23 -5.75
N PHE A 181 -10.32 32.02 -5.34
CA PHE A 181 -10.12 33.10 -4.37
C PHE A 181 -11.28 33.15 -3.39
N SER A 182 -10.94 33.32 -2.11
CA SER A 182 -11.88 33.57 -1.03
C SER A 182 -11.72 35.02 -0.58
N PRO A 183 -12.76 35.87 -0.69
CA PRO A 183 -12.70 37.28 -0.35
C PRO A 183 -12.23 37.57 1.07
N ASN A 184 -11.77 38.80 1.32
CA ASN A 184 -11.38 39.26 2.65
C ASN A 184 -12.60 39.57 3.54
N ASP A 185 -13.57 38.65 3.61
CA ASP A 185 -14.81 38.71 4.37
C ASP A 185 -14.94 37.44 5.23
N TRP A 186 -15.39 37.60 6.48
CA TRP A 186 -15.58 36.51 7.42
C TRP A 186 -16.88 35.73 7.20
N GLN A 187 -17.82 36.25 6.40
CA GLN A 187 -19.16 35.70 6.25
C GLN A 187 -19.51 35.40 4.79
N TRP A 188 -18.58 35.51 3.84
CA TRP A 188 -18.91 35.40 2.42
C TRP A 188 -19.48 34.02 2.06
N LEU A 189 -18.79 32.94 2.43
CA LEU A 189 -19.22 31.57 2.21
C LEU A 189 -20.39 31.21 3.12
N CYS A 190 -20.40 31.67 4.38
CA CYS A 190 -21.58 31.58 5.25
C CYS A 190 -22.84 32.14 4.56
N ASN A 191 -22.74 33.33 3.97
CA ASN A 191 -23.85 33.98 3.27
C ASN A 191 -24.24 33.24 1.99
N LYS A 192 -23.26 32.74 1.22
CA LYS A 192 -23.52 31.89 0.05
C LYS A 192 -24.21 30.58 0.42
N SER A 193 -23.93 30.03 1.61
CA SER A 193 -24.56 28.79 2.09
C SER A 193 -26.07 28.94 2.23
N HIS A 194 -26.57 30.10 2.68
CA HIS A 194 -28.00 30.39 2.82
C HIS A 194 -28.77 30.39 1.49
N GLN A 195 -28.06 30.59 0.38
CA GLN A 195 -28.61 30.57 -0.99
C GLN A 195 -28.40 29.21 -1.67
N SER A 196 -27.93 28.21 -0.93
CA SER A 196 -27.59 26.88 -1.44
C SER A 196 -28.28 25.80 -0.62
N GLN A 197 -28.26 24.57 -1.11
CA GLN A 197 -28.70 23.41 -0.33
C GLN A 197 -27.70 23.04 0.80
N TYR A 198 -26.45 23.49 0.71
CA TYR A 198 -25.40 23.11 1.67
C TYR A 198 -25.45 24.01 2.90
N THR A 199 -25.91 23.44 4.01
CA THR A 199 -26.07 24.15 5.27
C THR A 199 -24.72 24.38 5.98
N GLN A 200 -24.65 25.39 6.84
CA GLN A 200 -23.43 25.68 7.62
C GLN A 200 -22.88 24.47 8.39
N PRO A 201 -23.69 23.59 9.02
CA PRO A 201 -23.17 22.38 9.67
C PRO A 201 -22.43 21.42 8.72
N VAL A 202 -22.86 21.31 7.47
CA VAL A 202 -22.17 20.51 6.45
C VAL A 202 -20.82 21.14 6.11
N LEU A 203 -20.81 22.46 5.88
CA LEU A 203 -19.60 23.23 5.55
C LEU A 203 -18.59 23.26 6.70
N GLU A 204 -19.06 23.27 7.95
CA GLU A 204 -18.23 23.10 9.14
C GLU A 204 -17.61 21.70 9.18
N LYS A 205 -18.40 20.65 8.92
CA LYS A 205 -17.92 19.25 8.93
C LYS A 205 -16.83 18.99 7.91
N VAL A 206 -16.91 19.60 6.73
CA VAL A 206 -15.88 19.51 5.67
C VAL A 206 -14.78 20.55 5.80
N GLY A 207 -14.79 21.35 6.89
CA GLY A 207 -13.70 22.24 7.25
C GLY A 207 -13.65 23.59 6.53
N LEU A 208 -14.69 23.95 5.76
CA LEU A 208 -14.79 25.24 5.06
C LEU A 208 -15.17 26.40 6.00
N ILE A 209 -16.02 26.12 6.99
CA ILE A 209 -16.47 27.08 8.01
C ILE A 209 -15.89 26.67 9.37
N GLY A 210 -15.55 27.66 10.20
CA GLY A 210 -15.21 27.48 11.61
C GLY A 210 -16.25 28.11 12.53
N LYS A 211 -16.17 27.81 13.82
CA LYS A 211 -16.93 28.49 14.87
C LYS A 211 -16.00 29.26 15.80
N SER A 212 -16.32 30.50 16.10
CA SER A 212 -15.60 31.31 17.09
C SER A 212 -15.86 30.77 18.50
N GLN A 213 -15.12 31.27 19.50
CA GLN A 213 -15.39 30.97 20.91
C GLN A 213 -16.81 31.41 21.33
N SER A 214 -17.35 32.46 20.70
CA SER A 214 -18.72 32.94 20.93
C SER A 214 -19.77 32.16 20.14
N GLY A 215 -19.40 31.12 19.41
CA GLY A 215 -20.31 30.26 18.62
C GLY A 215 -20.66 30.78 17.23
N ASN A 216 -20.13 31.93 16.80
CA ASN A 216 -20.43 32.50 15.50
C ASN A 216 -19.67 31.75 14.39
N ALA A 217 -20.37 31.37 13.33
CA ALA A 217 -19.77 30.77 12.14
C ALA A 217 -18.88 31.81 11.42
N TYR A 218 -17.77 31.37 10.84
CA TYR A 218 -16.90 32.22 10.03
C TYR A 218 -16.20 31.42 8.91
N ASP A 219 -15.85 32.11 7.83
CA ASP A 219 -15.11 31.58 6.70
C ASP A 219 -13.64 31.29 7.08
N ARG A 220 -13.21 30.03 6.96
CA ARG A 220 -11.84 29.63 7.34
C ARG A 220 -10.77 30.24 6.43
N PHE A 221 -11.09 30.44 5.16
CA PHE A 221 -10.13 30.84 4.13
C PHE A 221 -10.23 32.32 3.75
N LYS A 222 -10.73 33.18 4.64
CA LYS A 222 -10.85 34.62 4.41
C LYS A 222 -9.56 35.24 3.83
N GLY A 223 -9.69 35.96 2.72
CA GLY A 223 -8.63 36.77 2.09
C GLY A 223 -7.55 35.96 1.38
N ARG A 224 -7.83 34.71 0.99
CA ARG A 224 -6.82 33.76 0.50
C ARG A 224 -7.05 33.36 -0.95
N VAL A 225 -5.96 33.24 -1.69
CA VAL A 225 -5.91 32.41 -2.90
C VAL A 225 -6.09 30.95 -2.48
N ILE A 226 -6.95 30.24 -3.18
CA ILE A 226 -7.40 28.88 -2.84
C ILE A 226 -6.77 27.89 -3.81
N PHE A 227 -6.18 26.83 -3.26
CA PHE A 227 -5.63 25.69 -3.99
C PHE A 227 -6.46 24.45 -3.60
N PRO A 228 -7.37 23.98 -4.47
CA PRO A 228 -8.17 22.79 -4.18
C PRO A 228 -7.31 21.54 -4.05
N ILE A 229 -7.54 20.75 -3.01
CA ILE A 229 -6.88 19.46 -2.80
C ILE A 229 -7.88 18.38 -3.21
N ARG A 230 -7.46 17.52 -4.14
CA ARG A 230 -8.30 16.47 -4.72
C ARG A 230 -7.79 15.08 -4.35
N ASP A 231 -8.71 14.12 -4.29
CA ASP A 231 -8.33 12.70 -4.20
C ASP A 231 -7.87 12.15 -5.54
N ALA A 232 -7.43 10.88 -5.59
CA ALA A 232 -6.93 10.25 -6.81
C ALA A 232 -7.99 10.12 -7.93
N GLN A 233 -9.27 10.37 -7.65
CA GLN A 233 -10.37 10.41 -8.62
C GLN A 233 -10.71 11.85 -9.05
N SER A 234 -9.83 12.81 -8.74
CA SER A 234 -10.02 14.24 -9.00
C SER A 234 -11.22 14.85 -8.28
N ARG A 235 -11.74 14.25 -7.20
CA ARG A 235 -12.82 14.85 -6.41
C ARG A 235 -12.24 15.81 -5.37
N PRO A 236 -12.75 17.05 -5.21
CA PRO A 236 -12.29 17.95 -4.16
C PRO A 236 -12.57 17.35 -2.76
N ILE A 237 -11.53 17.27 -1.93
CA ILE A 237 -11.59 16.75 -0.56
C ILE A 237 -11.20 17.79 0.50
N ALA A 238 -10.45 18.82 0.11
CA ALA A 238 -9.98 19.89 0.99
C ALA A 238 -9.48 21.10 0.20
N PHE A 239 -9.03 22.13 0.91
CA PHE A 239 -8.43 23.33 0.31
C PHE A 239 -7.18 23.75 1.08
N GLY A 240 -6.17 24.19 0.33
CA GLY A 240 -5.07 25.03 0.81
C GLY A 240 -5.38 26.50 0.53
N GLY A 241 -4.93 27.40 1.40
CA GLY A 241 -5.23 28.82 1.33
C GLY A 241 -4.01 29.69 1.63
N ARG A 242 -3.66 30.56 0.68
CA ARG A 242 -2.55 31.52 0.77
C ARG A 242 -3.07 32.92 0.98
N ILE A 243 -2.79 33.53 2.14
CA ILE A 243 -3.19 34.92 2.41
C ILE A 243 -2.50 35.87 1.42
N LEU A 244 -3.27 36.81 0.87
CA LEU A 244 -2.70 37.87 0.06
C LEU A 244 -1.88 38.82 0.93
N PRO A 245 -0.70 39.28 0.49
CA PRO A 245 0.12 40.21 1.26
C PRO A 245 -0.64 41.47 1.69
N ALA A 246 -1.53 41.98 0.84
CA ALA A 246 -2.37 43.15 1.13
C ALA A 246 -3.35 42.96 2.31
N TYR A 247 -3.64 41.70 2.69
CA TYR A 247 -4.55 41.36 3.79
C TYR A 247 -3.85 40.69 4.97
N ALA A 248 -2.54 40.48 4.89
CA ALA A 248 -1.77 39.84 5.94
C ALA A 248 -1.48 40.83 7.08
N ASP A 249 -1.61 40.35 8.32
CA ASP A 249 -1.10 41.01 9.52
C ASP A 249 -0.02 40.14 10.20
N ASP A 250 0.65 40.67 11.23
CA ASP A 250 1.72 39.96 11.95
C ASP A 250 1.26 38.63 12.58
N LYS A 251 -0.04 38.42 12.74
CA LYS A 251 -0.63 37.21 13.35
C LYS A 251 -1.13 36.21 12.32
N SER A 252 -1.18 36.58 11.04
CA SER A 252 -1.78 35.77 9.98
C SER A 252 -0.82 34.69 9.49
N ALA A 253 -1.24 33.42 9.58
CA ALA A 253 -0.50 32.33 8.98
C ALA A 253 -0.43 32.49 7.45
N LYS A 254 0.80 32.47 6.90
CA LYS A 254 1.13 32.52 5.45
C LYS A 254 0.22 31.55 4.66
N TYR A 255 0.17 30.29 5.08
CA TYR A 255 -0.62 29.23 4.48
C TYR A 255 -1.49 28.56 5.54
N VAL A 256 -2.71 28.18 5.15
CA VAL A 256 -3.64 27.40 5.98
C VAL A 256 -4.22 26.30 5.12
N ASN A 257 -4.27 25.08 5.64
CA ASN A 257 -4.95 23.95 5.01
C ASN A 257 -6.25 23.67 5.76
N SER A 258 -7.19 23.00 5.10
CA SER A 258 -8.34 22.40 5.78
C SER A 258 -7.88 21.61 7.02
N PRO A 259 -8.70 21.57 8.08
CA PRO A 259 -8.47 20.65 9.21
C PRO A 259 -8.61 19.20 8.74
N GLU A 260 -8.22 18.25 9.61
CA GLU A 260 -8.53 16.84 9.39
C GLU A 260 -10.06 16.64 9.31
N THR A 261 -10.52 15.90 8.30
CA THR A 261 -11.95 15.57 8.12
C THR A 261 -12.12 14.10 7.74
N ARG A 262 -13.36 13.65 7.59
CA ARG A 262 -13.64 12.30 7.06
C ARG A 262 -13.10 12.08 5.65
N LEU A 263 -13.00 13.14 4.84
CA LEU A 263 -12.58 13.07 3.43
C LEU A 263 -11.11 13.41 3.23
N PHE A 264 -10.45 14.00 4.23
CA PHE A 264 -9.14 14.59 4.07
C PHE A 264 -8.27 14.37 5.30
N SER A 265 -7.07 13.83 5.07
CA SER A 265 -6.00 13.83 6.07
C SER A 265 -4.69 14.30 5.46
N LYS A 266 -4.00 15.23 6.15
CA LYS A 266 -2.70 15.75 5.69
C LYS A 266 -1.61 14.69 5.64
N SER A 267 -1.79 13.59 6.37
CA SER A 267 -0.82 12.49 6.42
C SER A 267 -1.06 11.42 5.34
N ASP A 268 -2.22 11.48 4.68
CA ASP A 268 -2.67 10.50 3.67
C ASP A 268 -2.80 11.08 2.27
N ASN A 269 -2.66 12.39 2.13
CA ASN A 269 -2.95 13.07 0.89
C ASN A 269 -1.78 13.98 0.51
N VAL A 270 -1.51 14.03 -0.78
CA VAL A 270 -0.54 14.95 -1.37
C VAL A 270 -1.24 15.77 -2.45
N TYR A 271 -0.84 17.02 -2.60
CA TYR A 271 -1.40 17.93 -3.59
C TYR A 271 -1.06 17.49 -5.02
N ALA A 272 -2.00 17.69 -5.94
CA ALA A 272 -1.89 17.42 -7.37
C ALA A 272 -1.59 15.96 -7.74
N LEU A 273 -1.82 14.99 -6.84
CA LEU A 273 -1.65 13.57 -7.17
C LEU A 273 -2.51 13.18 -8.36
N ASP A 274 -3.75 13.67 -8.43
CA ASP A 274 -4.68 13.38 -9.51
C ASP A 274 -4.19 13.86 -10.89
N LEU A 275 -3.50 15.01 -10.93
CA LEU A 275 -2.87 15.56 -12.14
C LEU A 275 -1.56 14.84 -12.48
N ALA A 276 -0.78 14.46 -11.45
CA ALA A 276 0.54 13.87 -11.63
C ALA A 276 0.53 12.35 -11.84
N ARG A 277 -0.53 11.64 -11.39
CA ARG A 277 -0.59 10.17 -11.30
C ARG A 277 -0.18 9.47 -12.59
N ASP A 278 -0.71 9.89 -13.73
CA ASP A 278 -0.46 9.25 -15.02
C ASP A 278 1.01 9.48 -15.46
N HIS A 279 1.57 10.65 -15.16
CA HIS A 279 2.98 10.97 -15.39
C HIS A 279 3.93 10.23 -14.43
N ILE A 280 3.53 10.05 -13.18
CA ILE A 280 4.25 9.25 -12.19
C ILE A 280 4.26 7.79 -12.63
N THR A 281 3.11 7.25 -13.01
CA THR A 281 2.94 5.84 -13.40
C THR A 281 3.76 5.48 -14.64
N SER A 282 3.80 6.38 -15.63
CA SER A 282 4.58 6.20 -16.86
C SER A 282 6.08 6.36 -16.66
N SER A 283 6.51 7.31 -15.85
CA SER A 283 7.94 7.55 -15.58
C SER A 283 8.51 6.68 -14.45
N LYS A 284 7.65 6.05 -13.64
CA LYS A 284 7.95 5.37 -12.38
C LYS A 284 8.66 6.23 -11.35
N LYS A 285 8.57 7.57 -11.49
CA LYS A 285 9.27 8.56 -10.68
C LYS A 285 8.28 9.62 -10.20
N VAL A 286 8.32 9.93 -8.91
CA VAL A 286 7.58 11.06 -8.33
C VAL A 286 8.54 12.07 -7.73
N ILE A 287 8.24 13.35 -7.90
CA ILE A 287 8.95 14.46 -7.27
C ILE A 287 8.05 15.02 -6.17
N VAL A 288 8.55 15.08 -4.94
CA VAL A 288 7.85 15.59 -3.77
C VAL A 288 8.51 16.89 -3.36
N VAL A 289 7.71 17.96 -3.31
CA VAL A 289 8.09 19.32 -2.88
C VAL A 289 7.24 19.76 -1.68
N GLU A 290 7.55 20.91 -1.07
CA GLU A 290 6.82 21.39 0.12
C GLU A 290 5.59 22.25 -0.20
N GLY A 291 5.62 23.02 -1.31
CA GLY A 291 4.61 24.04 -1.60
C GLY A 291 3.69 23.75 -2.79
N TYR A 292 2.47 24.31 -2.74
CA TYR A 292 1.53 24.31 -3.87
C TYR A 292 2.11 25.00 -5.11
N THR A 293 2.75 26.15 -4.90
CA THR A 293 3.34 26.98 -5.97
C THR A 293 4.47 26.27 -6.68
N ASP A 294 5.26 25.49 -5.96
CA ASP A 294 6.35 24.69 -6.50
C ASP A 294 5.83 23.64 -7.47
N VAL A 295 4.76 22.94 -7.09
CA VAL A 295 4.09 21.96 -7.95
C VAL A 295 3.56 22.64 -9.21
N ILE A 296 2.87 23.77 -9.07
CA ILE A 296 2.29 24.48 -10.21
C ILE A 296 3.40 24.92 -11.17
N ALA A 297 4.45 25.58 -10.67
CA ALA A 297 5.58 26.03 -11.47
C ALA A 297 6.29 24.87 -12.18
N LEU A 298 6.48 23.74 -11.49
CA LEU A 298 7.06 22.52 -12.08
C LEU A 298 6.20 21.97 -13.21
N HIS A 299 4.88 21.89 -13.02
CA HIS A 299 3.95 21.40 -14.04
C HIS A 299 3.89 22.32 -15.25
N GLU A 300 3.87 23.63 -15.05
CA GLU A 300 3.93 24.63 -16.13
C GLU A 300 5.23 24.53 -16.93
N ALA A 301 6.34 24.22 -16.28
CA ALA A 301 7.61 23.98 -16.94
C ALA A 301 7.74 22.56 -17.55
N GLY A 302 6.69 21.74 -17.49
CA GLY A 302 6.64 20.40 -18.09
C GLY A 302 7.21 19.28 -17.21
N VAL A 303 7.43 19.53 -15.92
CA VAL A 303 7.76 18.54 -14.90
C VAL A 303 6.47 18.11 -14.19
N LYS A 304 5.68 17.28 -14.89
CA LYS A 304 4.29 16.95 -14.53
C LYS A 304 4.14 15.82 -13.50
N ASN A 305 5.24 15.22 -13.06
CA ASN A 305 5.27 14.17 -12.04
C ASN A 305 5.59 14.71 -10.64
N ALA A 306 5.33 16.00 -10.40
CA ALA A 306 5.53 16.67 -9.12
C ALA A 306 4.24 16.70 -8.27
N VAL A 307 4.38 16.50 -6.96
CA VAL A 307 3.32 16.56 -5.94
C VAL A 307 3.85 17.29 -4.71
N ALA A 308 2.98 17.81 -3.84
CA ALA A 308 3.41 18.45 -2.59
C ALA A 308 2.78 17.84 -1.34
N VAL A 309 3.56 17.82 -0.26
CA VAL A 309 3.04 17.54 1.09
C VAL A 309 2.22 18.73 1.60
N LEU A 310 1.27 18.47 2.50
CA LEU A 310 0.24 19.44 2.88
C LEU A 310 0.57 20.12 4.21
N GLY A 311 1.71 20.80 4.27
CA GLY A 311 2.20 21.48 5.48
C GLY A 311 2.63 20.50 6.57
N THR A 312 3.09 19.32 6.17
CA THR A 312 3.59 18.24 7.04
C THR A 312 4.86 17.66 6.45
N ALA A 313 5.69 17.00 7.25
CA ALA A 313 6.79 16.21 6.71
C ALA A 313 6.29 15.02 5.87
N LEU A 314 7.16 14.52 4.99
CA LEU A 314 6.89 13.30 4.22
C LEU A 314 6.88 12.08 5.15
N GLY A 315 5.70 11.55 5.47
CA GLY A 315 5.51 10.40 6.37
C GLY A 315 5.31 9.05 5.66
N ALA A 316 5.23 7.98 6.47
CA ALA A 316 5.07 6.60 6.02
C ALA A 316 3.85 6.40 5.10
N ARG A 317 2.73 7.03 5.46
CA ARG A 317 1.44 6.90 4.76
C ARG A 317 1.48 7.56 3.38
N HIS A 318 2.20 8.67 3.23
CA HIS A 318 2.51 9.25 1.92
C HIS A 318 3.36 8.29 1.06
N ILE A 319 4.40 7.67 1.64
CA ILE A 319 5.25 6.72 0.90
C ILE A 319 4.42 5.51 0.45
N GLN A 320 3.54 4.99 1.30
CA GLN A 320 2.60 3.91 0.97
C GLN A 320 1.60 4.28 -0.13
N LEU A 321 1.18 5.55 -0.19
CA LEU A 321 0.36 6.05 -1.29
C LEU A 321 1.17 6.15 -2.59
N LEU A 322 2.36 6.76 -2.53
CA LEU A 322 3.19 7.05 -3.71
C LEU A 322 3.79 5.79 -4.33
N ARG A 323 4.14 4.77 -3.53
CA ARG A 323 4.68 3.49 -4.02
C ARG A 323 3.71 2.72 -4.91
N ARG A 324 2.41 3.05 -4.86
CA ARG A 324 1.41 2.47 -5.76
C ARG A 324 1.66 2.87 -7.22
N TYR A 325 2.36 3.99 -7.43
CA TYR A 325 2.54 4.61 -8.75
C TYR A 325 4.02 4.73 -9.16
N ALA A 326 4.96 4.84 -8.21
CA ALA A 326 6.38 5.05 -8.48
C ALA A 326 7.31 4.10 -7.72
N ASP A 327 8.43 3.78 -8.36
CA ASP A 327 9.54 3.02 -7.79
C ASP A 327 10.58 3.94 -7.15
N THR A 328 10.67 5.19 -7.65
CA THR A 328 11.60 6.22 -7.18
C THR A 328 10.87 7.47 -6.70
N VAL A 329 11.23 7.95 -5.51
CA VAL A 329 10.76 9.23 -4.94
C VAL A 329 11.94 10.19 -4.88
N TYR A 330 11.81 11.35 -5.51
CA TYR A 330 12.71 12.48 -5.36
C TYR A 330 12.13 13.43 -4.33
N LEU A 331 12.75 13.56 -3.17
CA LEU A 331 12.41 14.57 -2.18
C LEU A 331 13.28 15.81 -2.43
N VAL A 332 12.65 16.91 -2.81
CA VAL A 332 13.30 18.20 -3.00
C VAL A 332 13.06 19.02 -1.75
N LEU A 333 14.13 19.31 -1.03
CA LEU A 333 14.10 20.09 0.21
C LEU A 333 14.49 21.54 -0.09
N ASP A 334 13.86 22.45 0.62
CA ASP A 334 14.31 23.83 0.68
C ASP A 334 15.71 23.88 1.32
N GLY A 335 16.57 24.79 0.88
CA GLY A 335 17.98 24.86 1.29
C GLY A 335 18.23 25.29 2.74
N ASP A 336 17.27 25.17 3.64
CA ASP A 336 17.37 25.60 5.03
C ASP A 336 17.88 24.50 6.00
N GLU A 337 18.32 24.90 7.20
CA GLU A 337 18.77 23.96 8.24
C GLU A 337 17.65 23.00 8.70
N ALA A 338 16.37 23.37 8.52
CA ALA A 338 15.24 22.55 8.90
C ALA A 338 15.08 21.33 7.96
N GLY A 339 15.40 21.46 6.67
CA GLY A 339 15.42 20.36 5.69
C GLY A 339 16.42 19.26 6.06
N GLN A 340 17.57 19.61 6.64
CA GLN A 340 18.62 18.65 6.99
C GLN A 340 18.22 17.71 8.14
N LYS A 341 17.57 18.21 9.19
CA LYS A 341 17.07 17.37 10.30
C LYS A 341 15.97 16.41 9.86
N ARG A 342 15.06 16.86 8.98
CA ARG A 342 13.97 16.04 8.43
C ARG A 342 14.48 14.84 7.61
N THR A 343 15.66 14.95 7.01
CA THR A 343 16.25 13.90 6.18
C THR A 343 16.48 12.59 6.96
N SER A 344 16.89 12.68 8.23
CA SER A 344 17.16 11.47 9.04
C SER A 344 15.88 10.69 9.36
N GLU A 345 14.79 11.38 9.72
CA GLU A 345 13.48 10.77 9.98
C GLU A 345 12.88 10.15 8.72
N VAL A 346 13.05 10.83 7.59
CA VAL A 346 12.60 10.33 6.29
C VAL A 346 13.38 9.07 5.90
N LEU A 347 14.70 9.01 6.10
CA LEU A 347 15.50 7.84 5.76
C LEU A 347 15.01 6.56 6.47
N GLU A 348 14.66 6.64 7.75
CA GLU A 348 14.11 5.53 8.54
C GLU A 348 12.87 4.91 7.86
N LEU A 349 11.97 5.76 7.34
CA LEU A 349 10.73 5.36 6.68
C LEU A 349 10.97 4.67 5.32
N PHE A 350 12.01 5.06 4.60
CA PHE A 350 12.27 4.56 3.25
C PHE A 350 13.00 3.22 3.22
N ILE A 351 13.88 2.96 4.19
CA ILE A 351 14.48 1.64 4.36
C ILE A 351 13.39 0.58 4.59
N ALA A 352 12.31 0.96 5.29
CA ALA A 352 11.18 0.08 5.58
C ALA A 352 10.32 -0.29 4.35
N GLN A 353 10.22 0.60 3.36
CA GLN A 353 9.17 0.55 2.32
C GLN A 353 9.67 0.16 0.91
N GLN A 354 10.94 -0.25 0.77
CA GLN A 354 11.57 -0.69 -0.50
C GLN A 354 11.55 0.33 -1.65
N VAL A 355 11.27 1.61 -1.39
CA VAL A 355 11.26 2.66 -2.43
C VAL A 355 12.67 3.24 -2.62
N ASP A 356 13.07 3.56 -3.85
CA ASP A 356 14.31 4.31 -4.11
C ASP A 356 14.10 5.79 -3.74
N LEU A 357 14.54 6.21 -2.55
CA LEU A 357 14.52 7.62 -2.17
C LEU A 357 15.78 8.32 -2.63
N ARG A 358 15.58 9.42 -3.33
CA ARG A 358 16.63 10.37 -3.66
C ARG A 358 16.32 11.72 -3.05
N ILE A 359 17.34 12.32 -2.46
CA ILE A 359 17.22 13.59 -1.75
C ILE A 359 18.09 14.61 -2.48
N THR A 360 17.53 15.80 -2.68
CA THR A 360 18.29 16.91 -3.23
C THR A 360 17.86 18.22 -2.58
N THR A 361 18.84 19.10 -2.41
CA THR A 361 18.65 20.51 -2.07
C THR A 361 18.99 21.35 -3.30
N LEU A 362 18.25 22.43 -3.51
CA LEU A 362 18.51 23.34 -4.62
C LEU A 362 19.62 24.34 -4.25
N PRO A 363 20.44 24.77 -5.22
CA PRO A 363 21.52 25.72 -4.97
C PRO A 363 20.97 27.10 -4.56
N SER A 364 21.80 27.87 -3.85
CA SER A 364 21.50 29.26 -3.45
C SER A 364 20.23 29.41 -2.60
N ASN A 365 19.80 28.34 -1.92
CA ASN A 365 18.57 28.29 -1.11
C ASN A 365 17.30 28.68 -1.88
N LEU A 366 17.29 28.46 -3.20
CA LEU A 366 16.10 28.66 -4.03
C LEU A 366 15.06 27.59 -3.73
N ASP A 367 13.78 27.97 -3.81
CA ASP A 367 12.68 27.00 -3.87
C ASP A 367 12.52 26.45 -5.31
N PRO A 368 11.79 25.35 -5.53
CA PRO A 368 11.63 24.78 -6.86
C PRO A 368 10.96 25.75 -7.86
N CYS A 369 10.06 26.61 -7.39
CA CYS A 369 9.42 27.64 -8.21
C CYS A 369 10.47 28.62 -8.75
N ASP A 370 11.26 29.24 -7.87
CA ASP A 370 12.30 30.21 -8.19
C ASP A 370 13.40 29.59 -9.07
N PHE A 371 13.81 28.35 -8.76
CA PHE A 371 14.83 27.64 -9.54
C PHE A 371 14.39 27.44 -10.99
N VAL A 372 13.17 26.96 -11.20
CA VAL A 372 12.64 26.68 -12.54
C VAL A 372 12.40 27.97 -13.32
N GLN A 373 11.96 29.05 -12.66
CA GLN A 373 11.84 30.36 -13.29
C GLN A 373 13.18 30.92 -13.75
N GLN A 374 14.26 30.71 -12.98
CA GLN A 374 15.59 31.23 -13.30
C GLN A 374 16.38 30.36 -14.28
N GLN A 375 16.28 29.03 -14.17
CA GLN A 375 17.17 28.09 -14.88
C GLN A 375 16.43 27.14 -15.83
N GLY A 376 15.10 27.05 -15.75
CA GLY A 376 14.27 26.19 -16.59
C GLY A 376 14.20 24.72 -16.16
N ALA A 377 13.26 23.99 -16.77
CA ALA A 377 12.98 22.60 -16.43
C ALA A 377 14.13 21.62 -16.73
N ASP A 378 14.90 21.86 -17.79
CA ASP A 378 15.99 20.95 -18.16
C ASP A 378 17.14 21.02 -17.16
N ALA A 379 17.44 22.22 -16.64
CA ALA A 379 18.38 22.40 -15.53
C ALA A 379 17.87 21.68 -14.27
N PHE A 380 16.56 21.78 -13.98
CA PHE A 380 15.96 21.11 -12.83
C PHE A 380 16.04 19.57 -12.95
N ARG A 381 15.74 19.00 -14.12
CA ARG A 381 15.89 17.56 -14.38
C ARG A 381 17.34 17.11 -14.30
N ALA A 382 18.28 17.91 -14.81
CA ALA A 382 19.71 17.63 -14.72
C ALA A 382 20.21 17.68 -13.27
N HIS A 383 19.65 18.57 -12.44
CA HIS A 383 19.92 18.62 -11.00
C HIS A 383 19.38 17.39 -10.28
N LEU A 384 18.12 17.01 -10.55
CA LEU A 384 17.54 15.77 -10.02
C LEU A 384 18.34 14.54 -10.42
N ALA A 385 18.88 14.46 -11.63
CA ALA A 385 19.71 13.31 -12.03
C ALA A 385 20.99 13.14 -11.19
N LYS A 386 21.46 14.22 -10.53
CA LYS A 386 22.62 14.22 -9.63
C LYS A 386 22.23 14.03 -8.16
N SER A 387 20.94 13.89 -7.85
CA SER A 387 20.46 13.68 -6.48
C SER A 387 21.09 12.43 -5.88
N LEU A 388 21.47 12.52 -4.61
CA LEU A 388 22.05 11.40 -3.89
C LEU A 388 20.92 10.46 -3.45
N ASP A 389 21.21 9.16 -3.43
CA ASP A 389 20.34 8.25 -2.69
C ASP A 389 20.36 8.58 -1.20
N ALA A 390 19.28 8.25 -0.50
CA ALA A 390 19.10 8.70 0.87
C ALA A 390 20.17 8.17 1.84
N LEU A 391 20.73 6.98 1.59
CA LEU A 391 21.83 6.44 2.40
C LEU A 391 23.11 7.24 2.19
N GLU A 392 23.49 7.48 0.93
CA GLU A 392 24.65 8.31 0.59
C GLU A 392 24.52 9.72 1.18
N HIS A 393 23.32 10.32 1.12
CA HIS A 393 23.05 11.61 1.74
C HIS A 393 23.26 11.58 3.27
N LYS A 394 22.76 10.54 3.96
CA LYS A 394 22.95 10.38 5.41
C LYS A 394 24.42 10.19 5.78
N ILE A 395 25.16 9.38 5.02
CA ILE A 395 26.60 9.19 5.22
C ILE A 395 27.31 10.53 5.12
N ARG A 396 27.06 11.32 4.06
CA ARG A 396 27.70 12.64 3.90
C ARG A 396 27.42 13.60 5.04
N ILE A 397 26.19 13.61 5.56
CA ILE A 397 25.83 14.43 6.73
C ILE A 397 26.58 13.95 7.96
N ALA A 398 26.57 12.63 8.24
CA ALA A 398 27.22 12.06 9.41
C ALA A 398 28.74 12.27 9.39
N THR A 399 29.36 12.28 8.21
CA THR A 399 30.80 12.48 8.05
C THR A 399 31.21 13.93 7.76
N ALA A 400 30.26 14.88 7.82
CA ALA A 400 30.53 16.28 7.49
C ALA A 400 31.55 16.89 8.46
N GLY A 401 32.70 17.35 7.94
CA GLY A 401 33.77 17.93 8.76
C GLY A 401 34.64 16.90 9.51
N ILE A 402 34.45 15.60 9.28
CA ILE A 402 35.19 14.52 9.92
C ILE A 402 36.21 13.95 8.94
N ASP A 403 37.48 13.88 9.36
CA ASP A 403 38.50 13.15 8.62
C ASP A 403 38.46 11.67 9.00
N LEU A 404 37.78 10.85 8.18
CA LEU A 404 37.60 9.42 8.43
C LEU A 404 38.92 8.63 8.59
N ALA A 405 40.04 9.14 8.08
CA ALA A 405 41.33 8.46 8.18
C ALA A 405 42.09 8.80 9.48
N ASN A 406 41.90 10.02 10.00
CA ASN A 406 42.72 10.54 11.10
C ASN A 406 41.93 10.83 12.39
N ASP A 407 40.60 10.94 12.31
CA ASP A 407 39.70 11.13 13.45
C ASP A 407 38.89 9.86 13.72
N LEU A 408 39.51 8.91 14.43
CA LEU A 408 38.89 7.63 14.78
C LEU A 408 37.62 7.80 15.64
N HIS A 409 37.58 8.81 16.51
CA HIS A 409 36.43 9.01 17.39
C HIS A 409 35.25 9.56 16.61
N GLY A 410 35.46 10.61 15.81
CA GLY A 410 34.43 11.17 14.93
C GLY A 410 33.96 10.16 13.88
N ALA A 411 34.86 9.37 13.30
CA ALA A 411 34.50 8.31 12.35
C ALA A 411 33.60 7.24 13.00
N ASN A 412 33.89 6.84 14.24
CA ASN A 412 33.07 5.87 14.96
C ASN A 412 31.71 6.44 15.35
N ASP A 413 31.63 7.68 15.80
CA ASP A 413 30.36 8.33 16.15
C ASP A 413 29.46 8.49 14.92
N ALA A 414 30.03 8.88 13.78
CA ALA A 414 29.33 8.96 12.50
C ALA A 414 28.84 7.58 12.04
N LEU A 415 29.65 6.54 12.20
CA LEU A 415 29.28 5.16 11.88
C LEU A 415 28.10 4.69 12.76
N GLU A 416 28.15 4.96 14.07
CA GLU A 416 27.07 4.64 15.00
C GLU A 416 25.77 5.38 14.66
N ASP A 417 25.82 6.65 14.25
CA ASP A 417 24.62 7.39 13.81
C ASP A 417 23.97 6.76 12.57
N VAL A 418 24.78 6.38 11.57
CA VAL A 418 24.30 5.70 10.36
C VAL A 418 23.70 4.33 10.72
N LEU A 419 24.39 3.53 11.54
CA LEU A 419 23.92 2.21 11.96
C LEU A 419 22.67 2.28 12.83
N ASN A 420 22.54 3.27 13.72
CA ASN A 420 21.33 3.48 14.52
C ASN A 420 20.13 3.84 13.63
N THR A 421 20.35 4.64 12.58
CA THR A 421 19.30 4.96 11.60
C THR A 421 18.84 3.69 10.86
N LEU A 422 19.78 2.82 10.47
CA LEU A 422 19.47 1.50 9.88
C LEU A 422 18.80 0.54 10.88
N ALA A 423 19.14 0.62 12.17
CA ALA A 423 18.61 -0.26 13.21
C ALA A 423 17.16 0.04 13.56
N LYS A 424 16.75 1.31 13.47
CA LYS A 424 15.36 1.76 13.66
C LYS A 424 14.45 1.41 12.49
N ALA A 425 15.02 1.19 11.30
CA ALA A 425 14.24 0.62 10.23
C ALA A 425 13.67 -0.73 10.73
N PRO A 426 12.37 -0.98 10.56
CA PRO A 426 11.70 -2.14 11.15
C PRO A 426 12.50 -3.40 10.85
N ASN A 427 12.80 -4.14 11.91
CA ASN A 427 13.44 -5.44 11.80
C ASN A 427 12.51 -6.30 10.96
N LEU A 428 12.87 -6.54 9.69
CA LEU A 428 12.11 -7.37 8.77
C LEU A 428 12.26 -8.83 9.22
N ALA A 429 11.64 -9.16 10.35
CA ALA A 429 11.71 -10.47 10.95
C ALA A 429 10.99 -11.51 10.05
N SER A 430 11.69 -12.63 9.88
CA SER A 430 11.28 -13.96 9.37
C SER A 430 10.71 -14.14 7.97
N GLU A 431 10.32 -13.11 7.23
CA GLU A 431 9.87 -13.23 5.82
C GLU A 431 10.53 -12.20 4.89
N THR A 432 11.82 -11.96 5.08
CA THR A 432 12.55 -11.02 4.22
C THR A 432 12.59 -11.58 2.79
N SER A 433 11.99 -10.89 1.82
CA SER A 433 12.22 -11.21 0.40
C SER A 433 13.73 -11.18 0.11
N SER A 434 14.19 -12.02 -0.82
CA SER A 434 15.61 -12.05 -1.24
C SER A 434 16.13 -10.65 -1.60
N GLU A 435 15.26 -9.81 -2.18
CA GLU A 435 15.52 -8.42 -2.57
C GLU A 435 15.83 -7.50 -1.39
N VAL A 436 15.12 -7.62 -0.27
CA VAL A 436 15.37 -6.80 0.92
C VAL A 436 16.69 -7.18 1.60
N ARG A 437 16.98 -8.49 1.70
CA ARG A 437 18.29 -8.96 2.22
C ARG A 437 19.43 -8.48 1.34
N LEU A 438 19.24 -8.50 0.03
CA LEU A 438 20.21 -8.01 -0.93
C LEU A 438 20.43 -6.50 -0.80
N ARG A 439 19.37 -5.71 -0.61
CA ARG A 439 19.46 -4.26 -0.41
C ARG A 439 20.18 -3.90 0.90
N GLU A 440 19.87 -4.59 2.00
CA GLU A 440 20.60 -4.43 3.26
C GLU A 440 22.09 -4.79 3.10
N HIS A 441 22.41 -5.89 2.40
CA HIS A 441 23.80 -6.23 2.06
C HIS A 441 24.49 -5.13 1.25
N GLN A 442 23.81 -4.57 0.25
CA GLN A 442 24.38 -3.47 -0.56
C GLN A 442 24.63 -2.21 0.27
N PHE A 443 23.73 -1.89 1.20
CA PHE A 443 23.92 -0.78 2.14
C PHE A 443 25.11 -1.01 3.06
N LEU A 444 25.19 -2.19 3.70
CA LEU A 444 26.32 -2.54 4.56
C LEU A 444 27.64 -2.56 3.81
N ALA A 445 27.69 -3.11 2.60
CA ALA A 445 28.90 -3.12 1.76
C ALA A 445 29.37 -1.71 1.38
N ARG A 446 28.44 -0.75 1.18
CA ARG A 446 28.79 0.66 0.94
C ARG A 446 29.35 1.32 2.21
N ILE A 447 28.73 1.08 3.37
CA ILE A 447 29.19 1.61 4.66
C ILE A 447 30.58 1.04 4.99
N ALA A 448 30.77 -0.28 4.85
CA ALA A 448 32.05 -0.95 5.04
C ALA A 448 33.17 -0.29 4.23
N ARG A 449 32.91 -0.01 2.95
CA ARG A 449 33.87 0.65 2.06
C ARG A 449 34.20 2.08 2.50
N GLN A 450 33.19 2.86 2.89
CA GLN A 450 33.38 4.27 3.23
C GLN A 450 34.12 4.44 4.56
N PHE A 451 33.77 3.64 5.57
CA PHE A 451 34.36 3.71 6.91
C PHE A 451 35.59 2.80 7.08
N GLN A 452 35.96 2.03 6.04
CA GLN A 452 37.07 1.07 6.06
C GLN A 452 36.97 0.03 7.18
N VAL A 453 35.76 -0.47 7.44
CA VAL A 453 35.45 -1.49 8.46
C VAL A 453 35.02 -2.79 7.79
N GLU A 454 35.30 -3.94 8.40
CA GLU A 454 34.79 -5.21 7.90
C GLU A 454 33.26 -5.32 7.97
N ASP A 455 32.66 -5.87 6.91
CA ASP A 455 31.22 -6.14 6.81
C ASP A 455 30.70 -7.05 7.95
N SER A 456 31.52 -8.02 8.37
CA SER A 456 31.24 -8.93 9.49
C SER A 456 31.00 -8.17 10.82
N ALA A 457 31.82 -7.16 11.08
CA ALA A 457 31.75 -6.33 12.27
C ALA A 457 30.51 -5.44 12.25
N LEU A 458 30.20 -4.82 11.10
CA LEU A 458 29.00 -4.00 10.92
C LEU A 458 27.71 -4.80 11.14
N ARG A 459 27.62 -6.02 10.61
CA ARG A 459 26.45 -6.90 10.83
C ARG A 459 26.25 -7.23 12.30
N THR A 460 27.33 -7.57 12.99
CA THR A 460 27.31 -7.89 14.42
C THR A 460 26.81 -6.69 15.21
N ARG A 461 27.33 -5.49 14.91
CA ARG A 461 26.92 -4.26 15.56
C ARG A 461 25.47 -3.88 15.28
N LEU A 462 25.03 -3.96 14.02
CA LEU A 462 23.64 -3.70 13.62
C LEU A 462 22.65 -4.65 14.31
N SER A 463 23.00 -5.94 14.40
CA SER A 463 22.19 -6.92 15.14
C SER A 463 22.07 -6.56 16.63
N ALA A 464 23.17 -6.16 17.27
CA ALA A 464 23.15 -5.72 18.66
C ALA A 464 22.27 -4.47 18.88
N LEU A 465 22.37 -3.48 17.99
CA LEU A 465 21.53 -2.27 18.03
C LEU A 465 20.05 -2.60 17.89
N ARG A 466 19.68 -3.48 16.95
CA ARG A 466 18.30 -3.95 16.74
C ARG A 466 17.74 -4.71 17.95
N GLN A 467 18.55 -5.53 18.61
CA GLN A 467 18.13 -6.23 19.85
C GLN A 467 17.87 -5.24 20.99
N ALA A 468 18.70 -4.20 21.12
CA ALA A 468 18.52 -3.16 22.12
C ALA A 468 17.26 -2.29 21.87
N THR A 469 16.90 -2.05 20.60
CA THR A 469 15.64 -1.35 20.23
C THR A 469 14.42 -2.23 20.43
N GLY A 470 14.47 -3.49 19.98
CA GLY A 470 13.37 -4.45 20.14
C GLY A 470 13.06 -4.83 21.59
N ALA A 471 14.04 -4.80 22.49
CA ALA A 471 13.82 -4.98 23.92
C ALA A 471 13.05 -3.82 24.56
N LYS A 472 13.20 -2.58 24.05
CA LYS A 472 12.41 -1.42 24.48
C LYS A 472 10.98 -1.46 23.96
N ASP A 473 10.77 -1.86 22.70
CA ASP A 473 9.44 -1.93 22.11
C ASP A 473 8.61 -3.10 22.65
N ARG A 474 9.21 -4.23 23.04
CA ARG A 474 8.50 -5.37 23.66
C ARG A 474 7.81 -5.02 24.98
N PHE A 475 8.32 -4.05 25.75
CA PHE A 475 7.64 -3.56 26.95
C PHE A 475 6.47 -2.60 26.66
N ALA A 476 6.40 -2.04 25.45
CA ALA A 476 5.35 -1.09 25.05
C ALA A 476 4.24 -1.72 24.16
N SER A 477 4.45 -2.94 23.65
CA SER A 477 3.63 -3.53 22.58
C SER A 477 2.80 -4.76 22.99
N GLU A 478 2.71 -5.08 24.28
CA GLU A 478 1.81 -6.16 24.76
C GLU A 478 0.31 -5.84 24.63
N GLU A 479 -0.10 -4.61 24.29
CA GLU A 479 -1.52 -4.24 24.25
C GLU A 479 -2.22 -4.17 22.89
N LYS A 480 -1.53 -4.34 21.74
CA LYS A 480 -2.24 -4.31 20.43
C LYS A 480 -1.62 -5.26 19.41
N LYS A 481 -2.16 -6.48 19.30
CA LYS A 481 -1.94 -7.37 18.15
C LYS A 481 -3.12 -7.28 17.17
N SER A 482 -2.79 -7.02 15.91
CA SER A 482 -3.57 -7.38 14.72
C SER A 482 -2.59 -7.65 13.55
N PRO A 483 -2.90 -8.52 12.59
CA PRO A 483 -1.89 -9.36 11.92
C PRO A 483 -1.51 -8.94 10.49
N VAL A 484 -0.25 -9.28 10.16
CA VAL A 484 0.38 -9.70 8.88
C VAL A 484 0.21 -8.84 7.61
N SER A 485 1.35 -8.50 6.98
CA SER A 485 1.47 -7.63 5.80
C SER A 485 1.23 -8.35 4.46
N ASN A 486 0.63 -7.64 3.49
CA ASN A 486 -0.05 -8.16 2.30
C ASN A 486 0.77 -8.30 0.99
N ASN A 487 2.10 -8.44 0.97
CA ASN A 487 2.87 -8.20 -0.28
C ASN A 487 3.92 -9.25 -0.74
N THR A 488 3.88 -10.51 -0.30
CA THR A 488 4.86 -11.56 -0.68
C THR A 488 4.26 -12.57 -1.66
N VAL A 489 4.49 -12.46 -2.99
CA VAL A 489 3.95 -13.42 -3.98
C VAL A 489 4.58 -14.82 -3.80
N TYR A 490 3.83 -15.77 -3.25
CA TYR A 490 4.28 -17.16 -3.06
C TYR A 490 4.16 -17.98 -4.34
N ARG A 491 5.08 -18.91 -4.56
CA ARG A 491 5.07 -19.85 -5.71
C ARG A 491 4.85 -21.29 -5.25
N ILE A 492 4.18 -22.07 -6.09
CA ILE A 492 3.92 -23.49 -5.82
C ILE A 492 5.20 -24.34 -5.66
N ASP A 493 6.32 -23.92 -6.24
CA ASP A 493 7.60 -24.63 -6.15
C ASP A 493 8.37 -24.33 -4.85
N GLU A 494 7.91 -23.36 -4.07
CA GLU A 494 8.43 -23.04 -2.73
C GLU A 494 7.76 -23.87 -1.63
N LEU A 495 6.67 -24.59 -1.97
CA LEU A 495 6.01 -25.51 -1.06
C LEU A 495 6.79 -26.82 -0.97
N HIS A 496 6.83 -27.38 0.24
CA HIS A 496 7.32 -28.74 0.44
C HIS A 496 6.52 -29.73 -0.41
N THR A 497 7.18 -30.78 -0.93
CA THR A 497 6.57 -31.73 -1.87
C THR A 497 5.28 -32.34 -1.33
N TRP A 498 5.24 -32.69 -0.04
CA TRP A 498 4.06 -33.26 0.61
C TRP A 498 2.98 -32.23 0.91
N ASP A 499 3.35 -31.02 1.37
CA ASP A 499 2.39 -29.91 1.56
C ASP A 499 1.70 -29.55 0.24
N LYS A 500 2.47 -29.46 -0.86
CA LYS A 500 1.96 -29.22 -2.21
C LYS A 500 0.99 -30.29 -2.64
N THR A 501 1.33 -31.57 -2.45
CA THR A 501 0.49 -32.70 -2.88
C THR A 501 -0.80 -32.78 -2.06
N LEU A 502 -0.73 -32.56 -0.74
CA LEU A 502 -1.87 -32.48 0.15
C LEU A 502 -2.86 -31.38 -0.27
N LEU A 503 -2.37 -30.15 -0.44
CA LEU A 503 -3.22 -29.02 -0.83
C LEU A 503 -3.83 -29.20 -2.23
N GLN A 504 -3.12 -29.84 -3.15
CA GLN A 504 -3.65 -30.17 -4.48
C GLN A 504 -4.74 -31.24 -4.43
N LEU A 505 -4.60 -32.24 -3.56
CA LEU A 505 -5.62 -33.27 -3.34
C LEU A 505 -6.90 -32.62 -2.79
N MET A 506 -6.78 -31.77 -1.76
CA MET A 506 -7.90 -31.06 -1.13
C MET A 506 -8.63 -30.14 -2.12
N LEU A 507 -7.91 -29.50 -3.05
CA LEU A 507 -8.50 -28.66 -4.10
C LEU A 507 -9.19 -29.46 -5.20
N ALA A 508 -8.62 -30.60 -5.60
CA ALA A 508 -9.16 -31.44 -6.66
C ALA A 508 -10.36 -32.27 -6.20
N LEU A 509 -10.34 -32.71 -4.93
CA LEU A 509 -11.32 -33.63 -4.34
C LEU A 509 -11.76 -33.08 -2.96
N PRO A 510 -12.66 -32.08 -2.92
CA PRO A 510 -13.10 -31.45 -1.67
C PRO A 510 -13.71 -32.42 -0.65
N GLU A 511 -14.24 -33.56 -1.10
CA GLU A 511 -14.75 -34.63 -0.23
C GLU A 511 -13.69 -35.28 0.67
N THR A 512 -12.40 -35.07 0.38
CA THR A 512 -11.28 -35.62 1.18
C THR A 512 -10.86 -34.70 2.32
N ILE A 513 -11.38 -33.47 2.39
CA ILE A 513 -10.88 -32.41 3.28
C ILE A 513 -11.06 -32.77 4.76
N ASP A 514 -12.23 -33.26 5.16
CA ASP A 514 -12.50 -33.62 6.57
C ASP A 514 -11.53 -34.71 7.04
N TRP A 515 -11.30 -35.71 6.19
CA TRP A 515 -10.39 -36.81 6.51
C TRP A 515 -8.92 -36.35 6.55
N CYS A 516 -8.50 -35.41 5.69
CA CYS A 516 -7.19 -34.78 5.78
C CYS A 516 -6.99 -34.05 7.12
N ILE A 517 -8.01 -33.28 7.55
CA ILE A 517 -7.97 -32.47 8.78
C ILE A 517 -7.93 -33.33 10.04
N GLU A 518 -8.59 -34.50 10.03
CA GLU A 518 -8.55 -35.46 11.14
C GLU A 518 -7.18 -36.13 11.30
N GLU A 519 -6.49 -36.45 10.20
CA GLU A 519 -5.24 -37.20 10.22
C GLU A 519 -3.97 -36.32 10.27
N ILE A 520 -4.02 -35.09 9.74
CA ILE A 520 -2.86 -34.19 9.63
C ILE A 520 -3.16 -32.87 10.33
N GLY A 521 -2.45 -32.62 11.44
CA GLY A 521 -2.52 -31.36 12.16
C GLY A 521 -1.90 -30.19 11.39
N PRO A 522 -2.38 -28.95 11.58
CA PRO A 522 -1.82 -27.77 10.92
C PRO A 522 -0.33 -27.55 11.27
N ASP A 523 0.12 -27.99 12.44
CA ASP A 523 1.51 -27.83 12.86
C ASP A 523 2.48 -28.79 12.16
N GLU A 524 1.96 -29.87 11.56
CA GLU A 524 2.74 -30.90 10.86
C GLU A 524 3.20 -30.46 9.46
N LEU A 525 2.51 -29.49 8.86
CA LEU A 525 2.92 -28.89 7.58
C LEU A 525 4.31 -28.24 7.69
N HIS A 526 5.04 -28.24 6.57
CA HIS A 526 6.44 -27.83 6.53
C HIS A 526 6.58 -26.32 6.28
N SER A 527 5.73 -25.80 5.41
CA SER A 527 5.72 -24.42 4.96
C SER A 527 4.75 -23.58 5.78
N GLN A 528 5.18 -22.41 6.29
CA GLN A 528 4.25 -21.46 6.93
C GLN A 528 3.12 -21.01 5.98
N VAL A 529 3.42 -20.95 4.70
CA VAL A 529 2.45 -20.60 3.65
C VAL A 529 1.47 -21.74 3.41
N GLY A 530 1.97 -22.98 3.38
CA GLY A 530 1.15 -24.19 3.33
C GLY A 530 0.21 -24.29 4.53
N LYS A 531 0.73 -23.99 5.74
CA LYS A 531 -0.05 -23.89 6.98
C LYS A 531 -1.18 -22.88 6.87
N ALA A 532 -0.89 -21.69 6.37
CA ALA A 532 -1.90 -20.63 6.22
C ALA A 532 -3.04 -21.06 5.27
N VAL A 533 -2.71 -21.68 4.14
CA VAL A 533 -3.73 -22.21 3.21
C VAL A 533 -4.52 -23.35 3.86
N TYR A 534 -3.85 -24.30 4.51
CA TYR A 534 -4.48 -25.43 5.19
C TYR A 534 -5.42 -24.99 6.33
N GLN A 535 -5.04 -23.95 7.07
CA GLN A 535 -5.88 -23.38 8.12
C GLN A 535 -7.17 -22.76 7.57
N VAL A 536 -7.16 -22.24 6.34
CA VAL A 536 -8.38 -21.72 5.68
C VAL A 536 -9.32 -22.87 5.31
N PHE A 537 -8.79 -23.97 4.79
CA PHE A 537 -9.57 -25.20 4.57
C PHE A 537 -10.20 -25.70 5.86
N LYS A 538 -9.39 -25.81 6.93
CA LYS A 538 -9.86 -26.24 8.24
C LYS A 538 -10.95 -25.35 8.81
N ALA A 539 -10.72 -24.04 8.85
CA ALA A 539 -11.68 -23.08 9.41
C ALA A 539 -13.04 -23.13 8.69
N ARG A 540 -13.05 -23.40 7.38
CA ARG A 540 -14.28 -23.52 6.60
C ARG A 540 -14.97 -24.87 6.76
N SER A 541 -14.22 -25.97 6.82
CA SER A 541 -14.77 -27.29 7.16
C SER A 541 -15.44 -27.28 8.53
N ASP A 542 -14.73 -26.74 9.54
CA ASP A 542 -15.23 -26.60 10.91
C ASP A 542 -16.49 -25.73 10.98
N ALA A 543 -16.61 -24.73 10.09
CA ALA A 543 -17.78 -23.86 9.97
C ALA A 543 -18.89 -24.44 9.06
N HIS A 544 -18.73 -25.64 8.51
CA HIS A 544 -19.61 -26.26 7.52
C HIS A 544 -19.92 -25.36 6.31
N GLN A 545 -18.91 -24.60 5.85
CA GLN A 545 -18.99 -23.73 4.68
C GLN A 545 -18.47 -24.42 3.41
N ASP A 546 -18.71 -23.82 2.23
CA ASP A 546 -18.19 -24.35 0.96
C ASP A 546 -16.66 -24.38 0.96
N CYS A 547 -16.09 -25.58 0.86
CA CYS A 547 -14.66 -25.84 0.79
C CYS A 547 -14.15 -26.05 -0.65
N GLY A 548 -15.01 -25.86 -1.66
CA GLY A 548 -14.58 -25.80 -3.06
C GLY A 548 -13.67 -24.61 -3.35
N PHE A 549 -12.93 -24.67 -4.45
CA PHE A 549 -11.97 -23.62 -4.83
C PHE A 549 -12.54 -22.18 -4.76
N PRO A 550 -13.77 -21.87 -5.25
CA PRO A 550 -14.33 -20.53 -5.11
C PRO A 550 -14.48 -20.08 -3.65
N GLY A 551 -14.98 -20.96 -2.77
CA GLY A 551 -15.15 -20.68 -1.35
C GLY A 551 -13.81 -20.48 -0.62
N ILE A 552 -12.79 -21.28 -0.94
CA ILE A 552 -11.45 -21.12 -0.37
C ILE A 552 -10.79 -19.82 -0.86
N LEU A 553 -10.87 -19.53 -2.16
CA LEU A 553 -10.30 -18.31 -2.74
C LEU A 553 -10.94 -17.05 -2.13
N ASP A 554 -12.22 -17.11 -1.78
CA ASP A 554 -12.96 -16.03 -1.14
C ASP A 554 -12.47 -15.70 0.28
N ALA A 555 -12.26 -16.75 1.08
CA ALA A 555 -11.90 -16.66 2.48
C ALA A 555 -10.46 -16.21 2.72
N VAL A 556 -9.62 -16.29 1.68
CA VAL A 556 -8.26 -15.76 1.74
C VAL A 556 -8.28 -14.25 1.50
N GLU A 557 -7.91 -13.47 2.51
CA GLU A 557 -7.74 -12.01 2.38
C GLU A 557 -6.38 -11.63 1.79
N ASN A 558 -5.35 -12.45 2.03
CA ASN A 558 -4.00 -12.19 1.55
C ASN A 558 -3.89 -12.47 0.05
N GLU A 559 -3.59 -11.43 -0.71
CA GLU A 559 -3.55 -11.49 -2.17
C GLU A 559 -2.51 -12.46 -2.72
N SER A 560 -1.40 -12.63 -2.00
CA SER A 560 -0.36 -13.54 -2.42
C SER A 560 -0.71 -15.01 -2.18
N LEU A 561 -1.45 -15.29 -1.11
CA LEU A 561 -2.04 -16.62 -0.89
C LEU A 561 -3.10 -16.94 -1.94
N ARG A 562 -3.86 -15.94 -2.42
CA ARG A 562 -4.79 -16.12 -3.55
C ARG A 562 -4.06 -16.55 -4.82
N TYR A 563 -2.88 -15.99 -5.09
CA TYR A 563 -2.08 -16.38 -6.26
C TYR A 563 -1.59 -17.82 -6.17
N LEU A 564 -1.08 -18.20 -4.99
CA LEU A 564 -0.65 -19.56 -4.73
C LEU A 564 -1.80 -20.55 -4.87
N LEU A 565 -2.98 -20.20 -4.37
CA LEU A 565 -4.19 -21.02 -4.50
C LEU A 565 -4.58 -21.24 -5.96
N ILE A 566 -4.60 -20.18 -6.78
CA ILE A 566 -4.88 -20.29 -8.23
C ILE A 566 -3.86 -21.22 -8.90
N GLU A 567 -2.57 -21.09 -8.56
CA GLU A 567 -1.51 -21.92 -9.12
C GLU A 567 -1.60 -23.40 -8.68
N LEU A 568 -1.88 -23.64 -7.39
CA LEU A 568 -2.12 -24.97 -6.83
C LEU A 568 -3.29 -25.65 -7.54
N ASP A 569 -4.37 -24.91 -7.70
CA ASP A 569 -5.61 -25.37 -8.29
C ASP A 569 -5.48 -25.66 -9.79
N GLU A 570 -4.76 -24.84 -10.55
CA GLU A 570 -4.43 -25.11 -11.95
C GLU A 570 -3.49 -26.32 -12.10
N SER A 571 -2.50 -26.43 -11.20
CA SER A 571 -1.60 -27.60 -11.19
C SER A 571 -2.34 -28.88 -10.78
N ALA A 572 -3.31 -28.79 -9.87
CA ALA A 572 -4.15 -29.91 -9.44
C ALA A 572 -5.06 -30.39 -10.57
N ALA A 573 -5.67 -29.48 -11.33
CA ALA A 573 -6.51 -29.80 -12.47
C ALA A 573 -5.79 -30.57 -13.60
N ASN A 574 -4.46 -30.44 -13.67
CA ASN A 574 -3.61 -31.17 -14.61
C ASN A 574 -3.09 -32.51 -14.07
N LYS A 575 -3.26 -32.80 -12.78
CA LYS A 575 -2.91 -34.09 -12.16
C LYS A 575 -4.08 -35.06 -12.24
N LYS A 576 -3.77 -36.34 -12.49
CA LYS A 576 -4.74 -37.44 -12.34
C LYS A 576 -4.52 -38.07 -10.98
N PHE A 577 -5.38 -37.73 -10.02
CA PHE A 577 -5.42 -38.43 -8.74
C PHE A 577 -6.03 -39.82 -8.92
N GLY A 578 -5.47 -40.81 -8.24
CA GLY A 578 -5.99 -42.18 -8.20
C GLY A 578 -7.19 -42.31 -7.26
N ASP A 579 -7.30 -43.45 -6.56
CA ASP A 579 -8.30 -43.63 -5.52
C ASP A 579 -8.01 -42.69 -4.33
N PRO A 580 -8.97 -41.84 -3.89
CA PRO A 580 -8.73 -40.87 -2.83
C PRO A 580 -8.25 -41.51 -1.52
N SER A 581 -8.68 -42.74 -1.22
CA SER A 581 -8.28 -43.48 -0.02
C SER A 581 -6.85 -44.00 -0.06
N GLU A 582 -6.33 -44.33 -1.25
CA GLU A 582 -4.93 -44.74 -1.41
C GLU A 582 -3.98 -43.53 -1.41
N GLU A 583 -4.36 -42.45 -2.09
CA GLU A 583 -3.58 -41.21 -2.15
C GLU A 583 -3.41 -40.60 -0.76
N LEU A 584 -4.48 -40.53 0.05
CA LEU A 584 -4.36 -39.97 1.39
C LEU A 584 -3.49 -40.83 2.30
N LYS A 585 -3.60 -42.16 2.24
CA LYS A 585 -2.72 -43.05 3.02
C LYS A 585 -1.25 -42.80 2.72
N LEU A 586 -0.90 -42.62 1.45
CA LEU A 586 0.48 -42.31 1.03
C LEU A 586 0.97 -40.99 1.63
N ILE A 587 0.10 -39.96 1.64
CA ILE A 587 0.42 -38.65 2.20
C ILE A 587 0.56 -38.73 3.73
N VAL A 588 -0.39 -39.34 4.43
CA VAL A 588 -0.36 -39.51 5.89
C VAL A 588 0.88 -40.31 6.34
N ASP A 589 1.20 -41.41 5.65
CA ASP A 589 2.39 -42.20 5.94
C ASP A 589 3.68 -41.41 5.69
N ALA A 590 3.68 -40.46 4.76
CA ALA A 590 4.81 -39.56 4.53
C ALA A 590 4.98 -38.55 5.68
N TYR A 591 3.89 -37.88 6.09
CA TYR A 591 3.91 -36.94 7.22
C TYR A 591 4.34 -37.63 8.52
N ARG A 592 3.83 -38.83 8.81
CA ARG A 592 4.20 -39.61 10.00
C ARG A 592 5.70 -39.92 10.02
N ARG A 593 6.26 -40.37 8.90
CA ARG A 593 7.71 -40.66 8.77
C ARG A 593 8.58 -39.41 8.97
N GLU A 594 8.16 -38.26 8.44
CA GLU A 594 8.90 -37.00 8.60
C GLU A 594 8.80 -36.43 10.02
N HIS A 595 7.63 -36.53 10.64
CA HIS A 595 7.44 -36.13 12.03
C HIS A 595 8.36 -36.91 12.98
N GLU A 596 8.41 -38.23 12.84
CA GLU A 596 9.33 -39.07 13.61
C GLU A 596 10.81 -38.69 13.38
N ASN A 597 11.22 -38.43 12.13
CA ASN A 597 12.60 -38.03 11.81
C ASN A 597 13.01 -36.69 12.46
N ARG A 598 12.10 -35.71 12.51
CA ARG A 598 12.36 -34.41 13.15
C ARG A 598 12.50 -34.54 14.66
N PHE A 599 11.66 -35.35 15.28
CA PHE A 599 11.65 -35.53 16.73
C PHE A 599 12.93 -36.22 17.21
N SER A 600 13.36 -37.29 16.53
CA SER A 600 14.64 -37.95 16.83
C SER A 600 15.83 -36.99 16.65
N GLY A 601 15.85 -36.16 15.61
CA GLY A 601 16.93 -35.19 15.39
C GLY A 601 17.01 -34.06 16.43
N GLN A 602 15.86 -33.60 16.96
CA GLN A 602 15.83 -32.61 18.05
C GLN A 602 16.31 -33.21 19.38
N GLN A 603 15.91 -34.44 19.68
CA GLN A 603 16.37 -35.16 20.87
C GLN A 603 17.89 -35.39 20.81
N GLU A 604 18.43 -35.84 19.67
CA GLU A 604 19.88 -36.01 19.45
C GLU A 604 20.65 -34.69 19.62
N ALA A 605 20.13 -33.58 19.10
CA ALA A 605 20.76 -32.26 19.23
C ALA A 605 20.77 -31.74 20.69
N SER A 606 19.71 -32.00 21.46
CA SER A 606 19.61 -31.58 22.86
C SER A 606 20.60 -32.33 23.78
N ILE A 607 20.83 -33.62 23.49
CA ILE A 607 21.85 -34.44 24.15
C ILE A 607 23.26 -33.91 23.81
N GLN A 608 23.56 -33.67 22.52
CA GLN A 608 24.88 -33.20 22.09
C GLN A 608 25.26 -31.83 22.67
N GLN A 609 24.27 -30.97 22.94
CA GLN A 609 24.49 -29.64 23.53
C GLN A 609 24.52 -29.64 25.07
N ARG A 610 24.43 -30.80 25.73
CA ARG A 610 24.38 -30.96 27.21
C ARG A 610 23.33 -30.06 27.87
N GLN A 611 22.18 -29.89 27.22
CA GLN A 611 21.08 -29.07 27.74
C GLN A 611 20.13 -29.84 28.66
N VAL A 612 20.43 -31.12 28.94
CA VAL A 612 19.57 -32.02 29.71
C VAL A 612 20.37 -32.63 30.86
N SER A 613 19.71 -32.97 31.97
CA SER A 613 20.38 -33.59 33.11
C SER A 613 20.85 -35.01 32.75
N PRO A 614 21.85 -35.59 33.46
CA PRO A 614 22.35 -36.94 33.17
C PRO A 614 21.29 -38.05 33.31
N GLU A 615 20.26 -37.84 34.14
CA GLU A 615 19.15 -38.79 34.29
C GLU A 615 18.19 -38.70 33.09
N ASP A 616 17.85 -37.47 32.67
CA ASP A 616 17.00 -37.23 31.49
C ASP A 616 17.71 -37.63 30.18
N GLU A 617 19.03 -37.48 30.09
CA GLU A 617 19.83 -37.88 28.92
C GLU A 617 19.72 -39.38 28.66
N LEU A 618 19.69 -40.19 29.73
CA LEU A 618 19.60 -41.64 29.66
C LEU A 618 18.20 -42.09 29.21
N ASP A 619 17.16 -41.40 29.66
CA ASP A 619 15.77 -41.65 29.25
C ASP A 619 15.54 -41.27 27.78
N ILE A 620 16.07 -40.13 27.33
CA ILE A 620 15.99 -39.69 25.93
C ILE A 620 16.74 -40.68 25.01
N LEU A 621 17.93 -41.15 25.40
CA LEU A 621 18.68 -42.15 24.64
C LEU A 621 17.92 -43.48 24.52
N ASN A 622 17.27 -43.93 25.59
CA ASN A 622 16.44 -45.15 25.56
C ASN A 622 15.23 -44.99 24.62
N GLN A 623 14.57 -43.83 24.62
CA GLN A 623 13.48 -43.53 23.70
C GLN A 623 13.94 -43.55 22.23
N ILE A 624 15.11 -42.97 21.92
CA ILE A 624 15.68 -43.00 20.56
C ILE A 624 15.97 -44.44 20.11
N ILE A 625 16.53 -45.27 21.00
CA ILE A 625 16.82 -46.68 20.71
C ILE A 625 15.53 -47.48 20.46
N GLU A 626 14.49 -47.23 21.26
CA GLU A 626 13.19 -47.89 21.10
C GLU A 626 12.49 -47.48 19.79
N GLN A 627 12.57 -46.20 19.42
CA GLN A 627 12.09 -45.71 18.13
C GLN A 627 12.82 -46.37 16.95
N GLN A 628 14.14 -46.52 17.01
CA GLN A 628 14.90 -47.21 15.96
C GLN A 628 14.57 -48.70 15.88
N ARG A 629 14.32 -49.37 17.01
CA ARG A 629 13.88 -50.77 17.04
C ARG A 629 12.51 -50.94 16.39
N ASN A 630 11.56 -50.05 16.68
CA ASN A 630 10.24 -50.06 16.05
C ASN A 630 10.33 -49.83 14.53
N ARG A 631 11.19 -48.92 14.07
CA ARG A 631 11.45 -48.69 12.64
C ARG A 631 12.02 -49.91 11.92
N GLN A 632 12.79 -50.73 12.63
CA GLN A 632 13.37 -51.96 12.10
C GLN A 632 12.48 -53.19 12.34
N GLY A 633 11.32 -53.04 12.98
CA GLY A 633 10.39 -54.12 13.29
C GLY A 633 10.91 -55.11 14.35
N ILE A 634 11.80 -54.67 15.24
CA ILE A 634 12.44 -55.53 16.25
C ILE A 634 11.67 -55.43 17.58
N SER A 635 11.04 -56.53 18.02
CA SER A 635 10.37 -56.60 19.33
C SER A 635 11.35 -56.86 20.49
N PHE A 636 10.94 -56.55 21.73
CA PHE A 636 11.73 -56.87 22.93
C PHE A 636 12.11 -58.36 22.97
N PRO A 637 13.30 -58.71 23.51
CA PRO A 637 13.59 -60.09 23.84
C PRO A 637 12.55 -60.56 24.87
N THR A 638 11.73 -61.54 24.52
CA THR A 638 11.00 -62.32 25.53
C THR A 638 12.03 -63.14 26.28
N ASP A 639 12.03 -63.09 27.62
CA ASP A 639 12.96 -63.84 28.47
C ASP A 639 13.07 -65.30 28.00
N GLY A 640 14.22 -65.62 27.39
CA GLY A 640 14.55 -66.88 26.76
C GLY A 640 16.05 -67.00 26.54
#